data_AF-A0A3D1F516-F1
#
_entry.id   AF-A0A3D1F516-F1
#
_cell.length_a   1.000
_cell.length_b   1.000
_cell.length_c   1.000
_cell.angle_alpha   90.00
_cell.angle_beta   90.00
_cell.angle_gamma   90.00
#
_symmetry.space_group_name_H-M   'P 1'
#
loop_
_entity.id
_entity.type
_entity.pdbx_description
1 polymer ?
#
loop_
_entity_poly.entity_id
_entity_poly.type
_entity_poly.pdbx_seq_one_letter_code
_entity_poly.pdbx_strand_id
1 'polypeptide(L)'
;MSSANPTLAVIRAQIRAIGDKAKNANVFGIYSRGRWTGPSIQNTGDEQIAVYQCDSPLQMRLALQNVPPSVSSTVLITPLDQSQISDDILVRMARRRLFPIDNWEIVRSLFKAKHLDPRITRHTFLAQMLLEFAGNQEIKPVAGGFLDAETVWGILLSDRLGLEGSHPDVQELLRNTAEANLASRWKACSREFRDAALAWISEAAGDVARTILGCIESEHGANALSIGLTMGIVYRDKVGHELDKAAGRLEAYVGSTNLQPSIAQRWRDASAMAAMQLSPNVFRHSLEEAEVIIENIGARDHVWHSDMLESGFDQRLSRFGLALATQVDSRATSLSEELVNVYKNLQQHRMGRDNNRRMQRVTMAIRLAHWLADQNIDKSAKTTSLLSLAQDYASTGGFVDWARRVLRGGESNKDLAAAYVRLVDRVTDLREIANQHFGDSIAEHHAAGDITSGLIPVEQILDQVVVKTATKAPVLLLVLDGMSWAVFRELVSDITSHNWIELGFAPAPRRMIGLSALPSVTQVCRTSLLCGTLKSGQAYDETQGFATHPALSTLSQPGYAPKLFHKAALEGDEDSSLASDIRQALSDKKQQVVGVVINAVDDHLDKGDQIDAVWTMQHIRVLEPILSEAAEASRLVVLLSDHGHILDRQTHGLDAQDGLRWRRPNGSPINQGEIEISSPRAVLEGGRIIVPWSEKLRYGPKKNGYHGGATPQEMLIPISILWPELQVPEDLVELPVDLPMWWIEPTVSRSGVTVVKQSLPSAKEIAQPPTLFDEPKAVPSSATLLEPWITALLQSDVYAIQKKLVGRVRIDETILQRLLTTLDSRRGSITTPALASA
;
A
#
# COMPACT_ATOMS: atom_id res chain seq x y z
N MET A 1 40.66 -38.09 -31.56
CA MET A 1 40.26 -36.69 -31.78
C MET A 1 39.82 -36.56 -33.24
N SER A 2 38.51 -36.50 -33.49
CA SER A 2 38.00 -36.11 -34.81
C SER A 2 38.33 -34.64 -35.00
N SER A 3 39.15 -34.28 -35.99
CA SER A 3 39.41 -32.87 -36.30
C SER A 3 38.14 -32.28 -36.90
N ALA A 4 37.41 -31.48 -36.13
CA ALA A 4 36.24 -30.77 -36.62
C ALA A 4 36.62 -29.93 -37.86
N ASN A 5 35.74 -29.88 -38.85
CA ASN A 5 35.93 -29.02 -40.01
C ASN A 5 35.96 -27.55 -39.55
N PRO A 6 36.85 -26.70 -40.11
CA PRO A 6 36.93 -25.30 -39.75
C PRO A 6 35.62 -24.59 -40.08
N THR A 7 35.03 -23.88 -39.11
CA THR A 7 33.84 -23.04 -39.32
C THR A 7 34.24 -21.59 -39.50
N LEU A 8 33.37 -20.78 -40.13
CA LEU A 8 33.63 -19.36 -40.35
C LEU A 8 33.89 -18.59 -39.05
N ALA A 9 33.15 -18.92 -37.99
CA ALA A 9 33.32 -18.30 -36.68
C ALA A 9 34.71 -18.59 -36.08
N VAL A 10 35.17 -19.84 -36.15
CA VAL A 10 36.51 -20.24 -35.70
C VAL A 10 37.59 -19.53 -36.52
N ILE A 11 37.40 -19.41 -37.83
CA ILE A 11 38.33 -18.69 -38.71
C ILE A 11 38.40 -17.20 -38.33
N ARG A 12 37.27 -16.52 -38.14
CA ARG A 12 37.25 -15.10 -37.70
C ARG A 12 37.92 -14.91 -36.35
N ALA A 13 37.59 -15.76 -35.39
CA ALA A 13 38.21 -15.75 -34.07
C ALA A 13 39.73 -15.94 -34.14
N GLN A 14 40.19 -16.85 -35.00
CA GLN A 14 41.61 -17.11 -35.23
C GLN A 14 42.32 -15.92 -35.90
N ILE A 15 41.69 -15.29 -36.91
CA ILE A 15 42.22 -14.06 -37.54
C ILE A 15 42.38 -12.96 -36.49
N ARG A 16 41.35 -12.70 -35.67
CA ARG A 16 41.40 -11.69 -34.60
C ARG A 16 42.50 -11.99 -33.58
N ALA A 17 42.59 -13.23 -33.11
CA ALA A 17 43.62 -13.67 -32.15
C ALA A 17 45.05 -13.53 -32.70
N ILE A 18 45.26 -13.71 -34.01
CA ILE A 18 46.55 -13.53 -34.67
C ILE A 18 46.81 -12.04 -34.96
N GLY A 19 45.80 -11.30 -35.42
CA GLY A 19 45.87 -9.88 -35.77
C GLY A 19 46.31 -9.00 -34.61
N ASP A 20 45.84 -9.30 -33.39
CA ASP A 20 46.31 -8.66 -32.14
C ASP A 20 47.84 -8.74 -31.96
N LYS A 21 48.46 -9.81 -32.47
CA LYS A 21 49.91 -10.07 -32.40
C LYS A 21 50.64 -9.70 -33.70
N ALA A 22 49.91 -9.36 -34.77
CA ALA A 22 50.44 -9.12 -36.11
C ALA A 22 49.58 -8.08 -36.87
N LYS A 23 49.63 -6.82 -36.42
CA LYS A 23 48.73 -5.73 -36.85
C LYS A 23 48.70 -5.39 -38.35
N ASN A 24 49.70 -5.83 -39.12
CA ASN A 24 49.85 -5.52 -40.55
C ASN A 24 49.67 -6.76 -41.46
N ALA A 25 49.18 -7.87 -40.94
CA ALA A 25 49.03 -9.11 -41.70
C ALA A 25 47.63 -9.23 -42.32
N ASN A 26 47.58 -9.45 -43.64
CA ASN A 26 46.32 -9.62 -44.39
C ASN A 26 46.15 -11.05 -44.94
N VAL A 27 47.10 -11.95 -44.66
CA VAL A 27 47.11 -13.35 -45.09
C VAL A 27 47.38 -14.26 -43.89
N PHE A 28 46.52 -15.24 -43.65
CA PHE A 28 46.57 -16.13 -42.49
C PHE A 28 46.62 -17.59 -42.95
N GLY A 29 47.65 -18.34 -42.51
CA GLY A 29 47.76 -19.77 -42.78
C GLY A 29 47.24 -20.60 -41.60
N ILE A 30 46.25 -21.46 -41.85
CA ILE A 30 45.65 -22.33 -40.84
C ILE A 30 45.94 -23.80 -41.17
N TYR A 31 46.57 -24.50 -40.22
CA TYR A 31 46.74 -25.95 -40.29
C TYR A 31 45.48 -26.64 -39.77
N SER A 32 44.84 -27.45 -40.62
CA SER A 32 43.67 -28.23 -40.27
C SER A 32 43.61 -29.52 -41.09
N ARG A 33 43.38 -30.65 -40.41
CA ARG A 33 43.06 -31.92 -41.06
C ARG A 33 41.61 -31.98 -41.56
N GLY A 34 40.73 -31.17 -40.98
CA GLY A 34 39.37 -30.94 -41.48
C GLY A 34 39.38 -29.99 -42.68
N ARG A 35 38.45 -30.19 -43.61
CA ARG A 35 38.38 -29.44 -44.87
C ARG A 35 37.39 -28.28 -44.77
N TRP A 36 37.75 -27.14 -45.34
CA TRP A 36 36.80 -26.06 -45.57
C TRP A 36 35.87 -26.41 -46.72
N THR A 37 34.56 -26.33 -46.48
CA THR A 37 33.50 -26.63 -47.45
C THR A 37 32.59 -25.43 -47.74
N GLY A 38 32.85 -24.27 -47.13
CA GLY A 38 32.10 -23.04 -47.36
C GLY A 38 32.54 -22.29 -48.63
N PRO A 39 31.79 -21.24 -49.04
CA PRO A 39 32.17 -20.41 -50.19
C PRO A 39 33.53 -19.71 -49.98
N SER A 40 34.22 -19.47 -51.10
CA SER A 40 35.58 -18.88 -51.10
C SER A 40 35.63 -17.41 -50.70
N ILE A 41 34.53 -16.67 -50.82
CA ILE A 41 34.39 -15.29 -50.35
C ILE A 41 33.22 -15.26 -49.37
N GLN A 42 33.46 -14.67 -48.20
CA GLN A 42 32.47 -14.54 -47.13
C GLN A 42 32.25 -13.06 -46.86
N ASN A 43 31.00 -12.60 -47.03
CA ASN A 43 30.58 -11.26 -46.62
C ASN A 43 30.23 -11.28 -45.15
N THR A 44 30.94 -10.48 -44.35
CA THR A 44 30.83 -10.53 -42.89
C THR A 44 30.71 -9.12 -42.32
N GLY A 45 29.56 -8.48 -42.55
CA GLY A 45 29.36 -7.07 -42.18
C GLY A 45 30.23 -6.14 -43.03
N ASP A 46 31.01 -5.27 -42.38
CA ASP A 46 31.89 -4.27 -43.01
C ASP A 46 33.20 -4.85 -43.59
N GLU A 47 33.45 -6.16 -43.44
CA GLU A 47 34.68 -6.82 -43.91
C GLU A 47 34.38 -8.07 -44.77
N GLN A 48 35.13 -8.23 -45.87
CA GLN A 48 35.10 -9.42 -46.72
C GLN A 48 36.33 -10.31 -46.47
N ILE A 49 36.11 -11.59 -46.18
CA ILE A 49 37.17 -12.57 -45.94
C ILE A 49 37.19 -13.58 -47.08
N ALA A 50 38.36 -13.76 -47.72
CA ALA A 50 38.58 -14.85 -48.66
C ALA A 50 39.12 -16.08 -47.93
N VAL A 51 38.47 -17.23 -48.07
CA VAL A 51 38.87 -18.49 -47.44
C VAL A 51 39.10 -19.55 -48.51
N TYR A 52 40.33 -20.04 -48.61
CA TYR A 52 40.72 -21.05 -49.59
C TYR A 52 41.18 -22.34 -48.91
N GLN A 53 40.57 -23.46 -49.30
CA GLN A 53 41.13 -24.79 -49.02
C GLN A 53 42.31 -25.03 -49.98
N CYS A 54 43.49 -25.32 -49.45
CA CYS A 54 44.71 -25.55 -50.21
C CYS A 54 45.39 -26.86 -49.77
N ASP A 55 45.32 -27.88 -50.62
CA ASP A 55 45.90 -29.20 -50.38
C ASP A 55 47.31 -29.37 -50.99
N SER A 56 47.83 -28.33 -51.66
CA SER A 56 49.18 -28.29 -52.25
C SER A 56 49.80 -26.89 -52.18
N PRO A 57 51.15 -26.77 -52.18
CA PRO A 57 51.82 -25.47 -52.27
C PRO A 57 51.45 -24.69 -53.55
N LEU A 58 51.13 -25.38 -54.64
CA LEU A 58 50.66 -24.75 -55.87
C LEU A 58 49.31 -24.05 -55.68
N GLN A 59 48.36 -24.71 -55.01
CA GLN A 59 47.06 -24.11 -54.68
C GLN A 59 47.20 -22.91 -53.75
N MET A 60 48.16 -22.92 -52.81
CA MET A 60 48.45 -21.75 -51.98
C MET A 60 48.95 -20.58 -52.82
N ARG A 61 49.85 -20.80 -53.78
CA ARG A 61 50.33 -19.74 -54.69
C ARG A 61 49.20 -19.17 -55.55
N LEU A 62 48.33 -20.03 -56.07
CA LEU A 62 47.15 -19.62 -56.83
C LEU A 62 46.19 -18.77 -55.97
N ALA A 63 45.93 -19.20 -54.73
CA ALA A 63 45.09 -18.46 -53.81
C ALA A 63 45.68 -17.09 -53.46
N LEU A 64 47.00 -17.00 -53.26
CA LEU A 64 47.72 -15.73 -53.00
C LEU A 64 47.80 -14.80 -54.21
N GLN A 65 47.76 -15.34 -55.42
CA GLN A 65 47.75 -14.56 -56.66
C GLN A 65 46.35 -14.02 -56.98
N ASN A 66 45.31 -14.79 -56.66
CA ASN A 66 43.92 -14.50 -57.01
C ASN A 66 43.14 -13.83 -55.87
N VAL A 67 43.82 -13.14 -54.95
CA VAL A 67 43.18 -12.41 -53.84
C VAL A 67 42.37 -11.24 -54.42
N PRO A 68 41.04 -11.18 -54.20
CA PRO A 68 40.24 -10.06 -54.67
C PRO A 68 40.69 -8.74 -54.01
N PRO A 69 40.71 -7.60 -54.72
CA PRO A 69 41.14 -6.32 -54.13
C PRO A 69 40.25 -5.84 -52.97
N SER A 70 39.02 -6.35 -52.87
CA SER A 70 38.01 -5.94 -51.90
C SER A 70 38.04 -6.70 -50.58
N VAL A 71 38.88 -7.74 -50.43
CA VAL A 71 38.93 -8.52 -49.18
C VAL A 71 39.91 -7.92 -48.16
N SER A 72 39.47 -7.85 -46.90
CA SER A 72 40.30 -7.39 -45.78
C SER A 72 41.29 -8.45 -45.31
N SER A 73 40.97 -9.73 -45.51
CA SER A 73 41.79 -10.86 -45.05
C SER A 73 41.67 -12.06 -45.98
N THR A 74 42.79 -12.73 -46.23
CA THR A 74 42.87 -14.00 -46.96
C THR A 74 43.30 -15.13 -46.03
N VAL A 75 42.58 -16.24 -46.03
CA VAL A 75 42.84 -17.40 -45.19
C VAL A 75 43.14 -18.62 -46.06
N LEU A 76 44.28 -19.26 -45.82
CA LEU A 76 44.68 -20.49 -46.48
C LEU A 76 44.58 -21.64 -45.48
N ILE A 77 43.68 -22.59 -45.73
CA ILE A 77 43.46 -23.77 -44.88
C ILE A 77 44.12 -24.97 -45.54
N THR A 78 45.01 -25.66 -44.82
CA THR A 78 45.79 -26.77 -45.39
C THR A 78 45.98 -27.94 -44.42
N PRO A 79 45.97 -29.19 -44.91
CA PRO A 79 46.39 -30.34 -44.12
C PRO A 79 47.91 -30.56 -44.12
N LEU A 80 48.68 -29.78 -44.91
CA LEU A 80 50.12 -29.94 -45.05
C LEU A 80 50.86 -29.46 -43.81
N ASP A 81 51.86 -30.21 -43.38
CA ASP A 81 52.75 -29.76 -42.31
C ASP A 81 53.58 -28.56 -42.80
N GLN A 82 53.94 -27.66 -41.88
CA GLN A 82 54.62 -26.42 -42.24
C GLN A 82 55.96 -26.66 -42.98
N SER A 83 56.66 -27.76 -42.70
CA SER A 83 57.90 -28.14 -43.39
C SER A 83 57.72 -28.46 -44.89
N GLN A 84 56.47 -28.70 -45.32
CA GLN A 84 56.12 -28.96 -46.71
C GLN A 84 55.75 -27.67 -47.47
N ILE A 85 55.76 -26.52 -46.79
CA ILE A 85 55.44 -25.22 -47.36
C ILE A 85 56.72 -24.46 -47.65
N SER A 86 56.86 -24.00 -48.88
CA SER A 86 58.00 -23.21 -49.34
C SER A 86 58.05 -21.81 -48.71
N ASP A 87 59.25 -21.28 -48.50
CA ASP A 87 59.48 -19.97 -47.86
C ASP A 87 58.81 -18.79 -48.58
N ASP A 88 58.63 -18.88 -49.90
CA ASP A 88 57.94 -17.86 -50.71
C ASP A 88 56.46 -17.68 -50.33
N ILE A 89 55.84 -18.75 -49.81
CA ILE A 89 54.48 -18.77 -49.30
C ILE A 89 54.47 -18.32 -47.84
N LEU A 90 55.36 -18.87 -47.01
CA LEU A 90 55.42 -18.55 -45.58
C LEU A 90 55.71 -17.06 -45.34
N VAL A 91 56.61 -16.43 -46.09
CA VAL A 91 56.96 -15.01 -45.90
C VAL A 91 55.76 -14.06 -46.04
N ARG A 92 54.72 -14.48 -46.79
CA ARG A 92 53.49 -13.71 -47.04
C ARG A 92 52.43 -13.93 -45.97
N MET A 93 52.53 -14.98 -45.17
CA MET A 93 51.60 -15.30 -44.08
C MET A 93 51.92 -14.55 -42.80
N ALA A 94 50.89 -14.29 -41.99
CA ALA A 94 51.03 -13.76 -40.63
C ALA A 94 52.06 -14.56 -39.83
N ARG A 95 53.08 -13.87 -39.29
CA ARG A 95 54.19 -14.47 -38.49
C ARG A 95 54.96 -15.60 -39.18
N ARG A 96 54.87 -15.74 -40.51
CA ARG A 96 55.62 -16.71 -41.32
C ARG A 96 55.45 -18.18 -40.92
N ARG A 97 54.23 -18.56 -40.50
CA ARG A 97 53.93 -19.92 -40.03
C ARG A 97 52.47 -20.31 -40.25
N LEU A 98 52.18 -21.60 -40.18
CA LEU A 98 50.81 -22.08 -40.03
C LEU A 98 50.39 -22.03 -38.56
N PHE A 99 49.11 -21.77 -38.32
CA PHE A 99 48.51 -21.84 -36.99
C PHE A 99 47.59 -23.06 -36.91
N PRO A 100 47.83 -24.03 -36.00
CA PRO A 100 46.89 -25.11 -35.76
C PRO A 100 45.58 -24.56 -35.17
N ILE A 101 44.47 -25.25 -35.43
CA ILE A 101 43.20 -24.98 -34.77
C ILE A 101 43.20 -25.67 -33.41
N ASP A 102 43.42 -24.89 -32.35
CA ASP A 102 43.21 -25.30 -30.97
C ASP A 102 42.23 -24.31 -30.32
N ASN A 103 40.96 -24.71 -30.21
CA ASN A 103 39.88 -23.83 -29.78
C ASN A 103 40.16 -23.14 -28.44
N TRP A 104 40.79 -23.82 -27.48
CA TRP A 104 41.08 -23.23 -26.17
C TRP A 104 42.23 -22.23 -26.23
N GLU A 105 43.25 -22.45 -27.07
CA GLU A 105 44.30 -21.45 -27.31
C GLU A 105 43.77 -20.19 -28.01
N ILE A 106 42.80 -20.35 -28.92
CA ILE A 106 42.13 -19.21 -29.58
C ILE A 106 41.33 -18.41 -28.55
N VAL A 107 40.48 -19.09 -27.75
CA VAL A 107 39.72 -18.47 -26.66
C VAL A 107 40.66 -17.76 -25.68
N ARG A 108 41.74 -18.41 -25.24
CA ARG A 108 42.74 -17.82 -24.34
C ARG A 108 43.33 -16.54 -24.92
N SER A 109 43.63 -16.52 -26.21
CA SER A 109 44.16 -15.34 -26.89
C SER A 109 43.12 -14.21 -27.00
N LEU A 110 41.86 -14.53 -27.33
CA LEU A 110 40.78 -13.54 -27.47
C LEU A 110 40.45 -12.84 -26.15
N PHE A 111 40.36 -13.60 -25.06
CA PHE A 111 40.13 -13.04 -23.72
C PHE A 111 41.39 -12.43 -23.09
N LYS A 112 42.55 -12.49 -23.77
CA LYS A 112 43.87 -12.07 -23.25
C LYS A 112 44.24 -12.74 -21.92
N ALA A 113 43.81 -14.00 -21.76
CA ALA A 113 44.09 -14.80 -20.57
C ALA A 113 45.48 -15.45 -20.63
N LYS A 114 46.13 -15.55 -19.46
CA LYS A 114 47.34 -16.33 -19.21
C LYS A 114 47.01 -17.78 -18.87
N HIS A 115 45.95 -17.99 -18.09
CA HIS A 115 45.53 -19.29 -17.59
C HIS A 115 44.03 -19.52 -17.83
N LEU A 116 43.64 -20.78 -18.01
CA LEU A 116 42.26 -21.22 -18.20
C LEU A 116 41.86 -22.11 -17.02
N ASP A 117 40.62 -21.99 -16.56
CA ASP A 117 40.08 -22.83 -15.49
C ASP A 117 39.85 -24.28 -15.97
N PRO A 118 40.37 -25.31 -15.26
CA PRO A 118 40.12 -26.72 -15.60
C PRO A 118 38.63 -27.10 -15.66
N ARG A 119 37.76 -26.42 -14.90
CA ARG A 119 36.30 -26.64 -14.85
C ARG A 119 35.63 -26.35 -16.20
N ILE A 120 36.18 -25.44 -17.00
CA ILE A 120 35.68 -25.14 -18.37
C ILE A 120 36.39 -26.00 -19.42
N THR A 121 37.70 -26.22 -19.29
CA THR A 121 38.47 -26.94 -20.33
C THR A 121 38.11 -28.41 -20.46
N ARG A 122 37.50 -29.01 -19.42
CA ARG A 122 36.94 -30.36 -19.46
C ARG A 122 35.78 -30.51 -20.47
N HIS A 123 35.14 -29.41 -20.85
CA HIS A 123 34.03 -29.37 -21.81
C HIS A 123 34.48 -28.74 -23.13
N THR A 124 34.84 -29.57 -24.11
CA THR A 124 35.39 -29.10 -25.40
C THR A 124 34.39 -28.26 -26.21
N PHE A 125 33.08 -28.49 -26.05
CA PHE A 125 32.04 -27.74 -26.74
C PHE A 125 31.93 -26.28 -26.27
N LEU A 126 32.29 -25.97 -25.01
CA LEU A 126 32.26 -24.59 -24.49
C LEU A 126 33.22 -23.69 -25.25
N ALA A 127 34.39 -24.21 -25.62
CA ALA A 127 35.35 -23.46 -26.45
C ALA A 127 34.74 -23.08 -27.80
N GLN A 128 34.01 -24.00 -28.44
CA GLN A 128 33.35 -23.72 -29.71
C GLN A 128 32.27 -22.64 -29.55
N MET A 129 31.44 -22.73 -28.51
CA MET A 129 30.39 -21.73 -28.24
C MET A 129 30.96 -20.34 -27.96
N LEU A 130 32.07 -20.24 -27.22
CA LEU A 130 32.77 -18.98 -27.00
C LEU A 130 33.35 -18.40 -28.29
N LEU A 131 33.84 -19.24 -29.22
CA LEU A 131 34.33 -18.78 -30.52
C LEU A 131 33.20 -18.29 -31.43
N GLU A 132 32.02 -18.93 -31.38
CA GLU A 132 30.82 -18.46 -32.06
C GLU A 132 30.36 -17.10 -31.51
N PHE A 133 30.36 -16.94 -30.18
CA PHE A 133 30.11 -15.66 -29.53
C PHE A 133 31.13 -14.59 -29.96
N ALA A 134 32.42 -14.91 -29.89
CA ALA A 134 33.53 -14.05 -30.30
C ALA A 134 33.48 -13.62 -31.77
N GLY A 135 32.89 -14.44 -32.63
CA GLY A 135 32.76 -14.17 -34.07
C GLY A 135 31.74 -13.08 -34.38
N ASN A 136 30.82 -12.82 -33.45
CA ASN A 136 29.69 -11.91 -33.61
C ASN A 136 29.73 -10.71 -32.65
N GLN A 137 30.43 -10.81 -31.51
CA GLN A 137 30.52 -9.76 -30.51
C GLN A 137 31.98 -9.45 -30.12
N GLU A 138 32.22 -8.25 -29.59
CA GLU A 138 33.52 -7.90 -29.03
C GLU A 138 33.73 -8.53 -27.65
N ILE A 139 34.90 -9.13 -27.44
CA ILE A 139 35.27 -9.74 -26.17
C ILE A 139 36.11 -8.75 -25.36
N LYS A 140 35.66 -8.50 -24.12
CA LYS A 140 36.45 -7.74 -23.15
C LYS A 140 37.57 -8.62 -22.56
N PRO A 141 38.79 -8.09 -22.40
CA PRO A 141 39.87 -8.82 -21.72
C PRO A 141 39.50 -9.19 -20.28
N VAL A 142 39.87 -10.39 -19.83
CA VAL A 142 39.64 -10.79 -18.43
C VAL A 142 40.57 -10.07 -17.46
N ALA A 143 40.02 -9.64 -16.32
CA ALA A 143 40.82 -9.05 -15.24
C ALA A 143 41.78 -10.10 -14.65
N GLY A 144 43.04 -9.73 -14.39
CA GLY A 144 44.02 -10.63 -13.79
C GLY A 144 44.59 -11.73 -14.72
N GLY A 145 44.10 -11.85 -15.96
CA GLY A 145 44.60 -12.82 -16.93
C GLY A 145 44.22 -14.27 -16.63
N PHE A 146 43.14 -14.52 -15.87
CA PHE A 146 42.58 -15.85 -15.67
C PHE A 146 41.16 -15.88 -16.24
N LEU A 147 40.89 -16.80 -17.16
CA LEU A 147 39.53 -17.03 -17.65
C LEU A 147 38.88 -18.09 -16.76
N ASP A 148 38.11 -17.61 -15.78
CA ASP A 148 37.39 -18.44 -14.82
C ASP A 148 36.06 -18.99 -15.38
N ALA A 149 35.51 -19.98 -14.67
CA ALA A 149 34.27 -20.63 -15.07
C ALA A 149 33.07 -19.67 -14.98
N GLU A 150 33.07 -18.78 -13.99
CA GLU A 150 32.02 -17.82 -13.72
C GLU A 150 31.86 -16.83 -14.89
N THR A 151 32.96 -16.31 -15.42
CA THR A 151 32.98 -15.44 -16.59
C THR A 151 32.44 -16.16 -17.82
N VAL A 152 32.89 -17.40 -18.07
CA VAL A 152 32.45 -18.19 -19.22
C VAL A 152 30.95 -18.49 -19.15
N TRP A 153 30.47 -18.95 -18.01
CA TRP A 153 29.05 -19.24 -17.83
C TRP A 153 28.20 -17.98 -17.86
N GLY A 154 28.64 -16.87 -17.29
CA GLY A 154 27.92 -15.59 -17.39
C GLY A 154 27.71 -15.15 -18.86
N ILE A 155 28.74 -15.31 -19.69
CA ILE A 155 28.64 -15.01 -21.13
C ILE A 155 27.67 -15.97 -21.82
N LEU A 156 27.84 -17.28 -21.61
CA LEU A 156 27.08 -18.29 -22.36
C LEU A 156 25.61 -18.36 -21.92
N LEU A 157 25.31 -18.18 -20.62
CA LEU A 157 23.94 -18.15 -20.12
C LEU A 157 23.21 -16.89 -20.60
N SER A 158 23.87 -15.74 -20.62
CA SER A 158 23.29 -14.50 -21.15
C SER A 158 23.05 -14.60 -22.66
N ASP A 159 24.05 -15.03 -23.43
CA ASP A 159 23.95 -15.12 -24.89
C ASP A 159 22.93 -16.17 -25.35
N ARG A 160 22.99 -17.39 -24.79
CA ARG A 160 22.15 -18.50 -25.25
C ARG A 160 20.77 -18.52 -24.61
N LEU A 161 20.67 -18.18 -23.32
CA LEU A 161 19.44 -18.34 -22.54
C LEU A 161 18.80 -17.00 -22.13
N GLY A 162 19.53 -15.88 -22.28
CA GLY A 162 19.05 -14.56 -21.85
C GLY A 162 19.16 -14.32 -20.34
N LEU A 163 19.80 -15.23 -19.60
CA LEU A 163 19.89 -15.16 -18.13
C LEU A 163 21.00 -14.20 -17.70
N GLU A 164 20.73 -13.41 -16.66
CA GLU A 164 21.71 -12.49 -16.10
C GLU A 164 22.64 -13.18 -15.09
N GLY A 165 23.93 -12.84 -15.16
CA GLY A 165 24.94 -13.32 -14.23
C GLY A 165 25.45 -14.75 -14.48
N SER A 166 26.45 -15.14 -13.72
CA SER A 166 27.09 -16.46 -13.82
C SER A 166 26.35 -17.55 -13.04
N HIS A 167 25.60 -17.18 -12.00
CA HIS A 167 24.82 -18.09 -11.17
C HIS A 167 23.38 -17.56 -11.06
N PRO A 168 22.54 -17.73 -12.09
CA PRO A 168 21.16 -17.30 -12.04
C PRO A 168 20.43 -18.08 -10.94
N ASP A 169 19.69 -17.35 -10.11
CA ASP A 169 18.86 -17.96 -9.08
C ASP A 169 17.52 -18.45 -9.64
N VAL A 170 16.69 -19.04 -8.77
CA VAL A 170 15.37 -19.56 -9.17
C VAL A 170 14.44 -18.44 -9.67
N GLN A 171 14.55 -17.22 -9.13
CA GLN A 171 13.70 -16.10 -9.52
C GLN A 171 14.04 -15.65 -10.94
N GLU A 172 15.33 -15.56 -11.26
CA GLU A 172 15.83 -15.20 -12.59
C GLU A 172 15.41 -16.23 -13.64
N LEU A 173 15.46 -17.52 -13.33
CA LEU A 173 14.95 -18.56 -14.23
C LEU A 173 13.46 -18.37 -14.53
N LEU A 174 12.64 -18.19 -13.49
CA LEU A 174 11.18 -18.07 -13.63
C LEU A 174 10.79 -16.79 -14.36
N ARG A 175 11.43 -15.66 -14.05
CA ARG A 175 11.22 -14.39 -14.75
C ARG A 175 11.49 -14.53 -16.25
N ASN A 176 12.59 -15.18 -16.62
CA ASN A 176 12.96 -15.39 -18.02
C ASN A 176 12.09 -16.42 -18.75
N THR A 177 11.39 -17.32 -18.04
CA THR A 177 10.33 -18.13 -18.68
C THR A 177 9.18 -17.27 -19.19
N ALA A 178 8.83 -16.21 -18.48
CA ALA A 178 7.75 -15.29 -18.83
C ALA A 178 8.18 -14.17 -19.80
N GLU A 179 9.38 -13.60 -19.66
CA GLU A 179 9.80 -12.41 -20.43
C GLU A 179 10.69 -12.69 -21.64
N ALA A 180 11.56 -13.71 -21.56
CA ALA A 180 12.68 -13.88 -22.51
C ALA A 180 12.59 -15.14 -23.37
N ASN A 181 11.44 -15.83 -23.36
CA ASN A 181 11.23 -17.10 -24.04
C ASN A 181 12.29 -18.16 -23.67
N LEU A 182 12.69 -18.22 -22.38
CA LEU A 182 13.71 -19.15 -21.90
C LEU A 182 13.45 -20.58 -22.36
N ALA A 183 12.19 -21.02 -22.38
CA ALA A 183 11.84 -22.38 -22.78
C ALA A 183 12.21 -22.70 -24.24
N SER A 184 11.93 -21.78 -25.16
CA SER A 184 12.28 -21.92 -26.57
C SER A 184 13.80 -21.89 -26.77
N ARG A 185 14.49 -20.96 -26.07
CA ARG A 185 15.96 -20.86 -26.10
C ARG A 185 16.65 -22.12 -25.56
N TRP A 186 16.13 -22.66 -24.46
CA TRP A 186 16.60 -23.90 -23.85
C TRP A 186 16.45 -25.09 -24.82
N LYS A 187 15.26 -25.26 -25.41
CA LYS A 187 14.98 -26.34 -26.38
C LYS A 187 15.84 -26.25 -27.66
N ALA A 188 16.24 -25.04 -28.06
CA ALA A 188 17.14 -24.83 -29.19
C ALA A 188 18.61 -25.20 -28.91
N CYS A 189 19.00 -25.32 -27.64
CA CYS A 189 20.37 -25.67 -27.26
C CYS A 189 20.67 -27.17 -27.43
N SER A 190 21.94 -27.48 -27.70
CA SER A 190 22.42 -28.87 -27.78
C SER A 190 22.24 -29.58 -26.43
N ARG A 191 22.07 -30.91 -26.47
CA ARG A 191 21.95 -31.72 -25.25
C ARG A 191 23.18 -31.59 -24.34
N GLU A 192 24.38 -31.54 -24.94
CA GLU A 192 25.65 -31.37 -24.20
C GLU A 192 25.69 -30.06 -23.42
N PHE A 193 25.20 -28.95 -24.01
CA PHE A 193 25.09 -27.67 -23.31
C PHE A 193 24.03 -27.72 -22.21
N ARG A 194 22.85 -28.28 -22.49
CA ARG A 194 21.77 -28.39 -21.51
C ARG A 194 22.19 -29.19 -20.27
N ASP A 195 22.85 -30.34 -20.45
CA ASP A 195 23.31 -31.18 -19.35
C ASP A 195 24.35 -30.45 -18.47
N ALA A 196 25.29 -29.72 -19.10
CA ALA A 196 26.29 -28.95 -18.38
C ALA A 196 25.73 -27.70 -17.69
N ALA A 197 24.82 -26.98 -18.37
CA ALA A 197 24.14 -25.80 -17.82
C ALA A 197 23.23 -26.18 -16.65
N LEU A 198 22.51 -27.31 -16.75
CA LEU A 198 21.71 -27.86 -15.67
C LEU A 198 22.56 -28.13 -14.43
N ALA A 199 23.71 -28.79 -14.60
CA ALA A 199 24.64 -29.06 -13.51
C ALA A 199 25.17 -27.77 -12.87
N TRP A 200 25.57 -26.79 -13.70
CA TRP A 200 26.11 -25.51 -13.25
C TRP A 200 25.08 -24.65 -12.49
N ILE A 201 23.86 -24.50 -13.03
CA ILE A 201 22.79 -23.73 -12.41
C ILE A 201 22.32 -24.41 -11.11
N SER A 202 22.22 -25.74 -11.12
CA SER A 202 21.79 -26.51 -9.94
C SER A 202 22.80 -26.46 -8.79
N GLU A 203 24.09 -26.20 -9.05
CA GLU A 203 25.10 -26.03 -8.00
C GLU A 203 24.81 -24.82 -7.11
N ALA A 204 24.29 -23.73 -7.70
CA ALA A 204 23.92 -22.52 -6.97
C ALA A 204 22.45 -22.49 -6.53
N ALA A 205 21.53 -22.88 -7.41
CA ALA A 205 20.08 -22.75 -7.20
C ALA A 205 19.38 -24.02 -6.66
N GLY A 206 20.12 -25.13 -6.53
CA GLY A 206 19.66 -26.38 -5.93
C GLY A 206 18.65 -27.17 -6.77
N ASP A 207 18.01 -28.16 -6.14
CA ASP A 207 17.10 -29.12 -6.80
C ASP A 207 15.83 -28.49 -7.38
N VAL A 208 15.45 -27.30 -6.90
CA VAL A 208 14.32 -26.54 -7.43
C VAL A 208 14.61 -26.08 -8.86
N ALA A 209 15.80 -25.56 -9.12
CA ALA A 209 16.21 -25.18 -10.47
C ALA A 209 16.28 -26.39 -11.41
N ARG A 210 16.71 -27.56 -10.91
CA ARG A 210 16.67 -28.81 -11.69
C ARG A 210 15.25 -29.17 -12.10
N THR A 211 14.29 -29.03 -11.18
CA THR A 211 12.88 -29.34 -11.44
C THR A 211 12.28 -28.35 -12.44
N ILE A 212 12.58 -27.06 -12.31
CA ILE A 212 12.12 -26.02 -13.25
C ILE A 212 12.70 -26.23 -14.64
N LEU A 213 14.01 -26.51 -14.74
CA LEU A 213 14.65 -26.79 -16.04
C LEU A 213 14.11 -28.07 -16.66
N GLY A 214 13.77 -29.09 -15.86
CA GLY A 214 13.03 -30.27 -16.34
C GLY A 214 11.63 -29.93 -16.85
N CYS A 215 10.90 -29.07 -16.13
CA CYS A 215 9.60 -28.55 -16.58
C CYS A 215 9.72 -27.74 -17.87
N ILE A 216 10.80 -26.99 -18.05
CA ILE A 216 11.06 -26.24 -19.29
C ILE A 216 11.14 -27.18 -20.51
N GLU A 217 11.61 -28.42 -20.34
CA GLU A 217 11.63 -29.41 -21.41
C GLU A 217 10.24 -29.98 -21.75
N SER A 218 9.29 -29.90 -20.83
CA SER A 218 7.91 -30.38 -21.01
C SER A 218 7.09 -29.45 -21.92
N GLU A 219 5.85 -29.84 -22.21
CA GLU A 219 4.91 -29.06 -23.01
C GLU A 219 4.61 -27.68 -22.39
N HIS A 220 4.51 -27.61 -21.07
CA HIS A 220 4.10 -26.40 -20.33
C HIS A 220 5.27 -25.56 -19.82
N GLY A 221 6.48 -25.80 -20.33
CA GLY A 221 7.71 -25.14 -19.87
C GLY A 221 7.71 -23.61 -19.93
N ALA A 222 6.95 -23.00 -20.86
CA ALA A 222 6.78 -21.55 -20.92
C ALA A 222 5.97 -20.99 -19.74
N ASN A 223 5.11 -21.82 -19.14
CA ASN A 223 4.21 -21.44 -18.05
C ASN A 223 4.81 -21.78 -16.67
N ALA A 224 6.11 -22.03 -16.56
CA ALA A 224 6.76 -22.44 -15.31
C ALA A 224 6.53 -21.46 -14.16
N LEU A 225 6.53 -20.14 -14.44
CA LEU A 225 6.20 -19.13 -13.44
C LEU A 225 4.75 -19.27 -12.96
N SER A 226 3.78 -19.35 -13.88
CA SER A 226 2.35 -19.53 -13.59
C SER A 226 2.06 -20.83 -12.85
N ILE A 227 2.71 -21.94 -13.23
CA ILE A 227 2.65 -23.22 -12.52
C ILE A 227 3.10 -23.03 -11.07
N GLY A 228 4.22 -22.36 -10.82
CA GLY A 228 4.69 -22.08 -9.46
C GLY A 228 3.69 -21.25 -8.62
N LEU A 229 2.97 -20.30 -9.23
CA LEU A 229 1.92 -19.52 -8.55
C LEU A 229 0.74 -20.39 -8.08
N THR A 230 0.49 -21.54 -8.72
CA THR A 230 -0.55 -22.49 -8.30
C THR A 230 -0.12 -23.39 -7.13
N MET A 231 1.18 -23.56 -6.90
CA MET A 231 1.70 -24.53 -5.94
C MET A 231 1.30 -24.23 -4.49
N GLY A 232 1.08 -22.96 -4.16
CA GLY A 232 0.60 -22.54 -2.83
C GLY A 232 -0.82 -22.96 -2.49
N ILE A 233 -1.61 -23.33 -3.49
CA ILE A 233 -2.96 -23.86 -3.32
C ILE A 233 -2.89 -25.38 -3.12
N VAL A 234 -2.12 -26.06 -3.96
CA VAL A 234 -2.09 -27.53 -4.05
C VAL A 234 -1.23 -28.17 -2.96
N TYR A 235 -0.04 -27.62 -2.67
CA TYR A 235 0.94 -28.21 -1.76
C TYR A 235 0.97 -27.51 -0.38
N ARG A 236 -0.17 -26.99 0.07
CA ARG A 236 -0.28 -26.33 1.37
C ARG A 236 -0.35 -27.35 2.49
N ASP A 237 0.38 -27.09 3.58
CA ASP A 237 0.28 -27.88 4.79
C ASP A 237 -1.17 -27.82 5.31
N LYS A 238 -1.76 -28.98 5.61
CA LYS A 238 -3.11 -29.19 6.20
C LYS A 238 -4.31 -29.32 5.24
N VAL A 239 -4.14 -29.39 3.92
CA VAL A 239 -5.28 -29.64 3.00
C VAL A 239 -5.73 -31.12 3.00
N GLY A 240 -4.95 -32.02 3.59
CA GLY A 240 -5.27 -33.46 3.61
C GLY A 240 -5.27 -34.06 2.20
N HIS A 241 -6.08 -35.09 1.98
CA HIS A 241 -6.17 -35.81 0.69
C HIS A 241 -7.09 -35.16 -0.35
N GLU A 242 -7.71 -34.01 -0.03
CA GLU A 242 -8.71 -33.36 -0.89
C GLU A 242 -8.11 -32.89 -2.23
N LEU A 243 -6.84 -32.49 -2.24
CA LEU A 243 -6.13 -32.01 -3.43
C LEU A 243 -5.18 -33.03 -4.06
N ASP A 244 -5.18 -34.31 -3.64
CA ASP A 244 -4.28 -35.34 -4.20
C ASP A 244 -4.46 -35.49 -5.72
N LYS A 245 -5.71 -35.41 -6.20
CA LYS A 245 -5.99 -35.44 -7.65
C LYS A 245 -5.48 -34.20 -8.38
N ALA A 246 -5.55 -33.03 -7.74
CA ALA A 246 -5.03 -31.79 -8.30
C ALA A 246 -3.49 -31.80 -8.31
N ALA A 247 -2.87 -32.34 -7.27
CA ALA A 247 -1.42 -32.57 -7.19
C ALA A 247 -0.93 -33.46 -8.34
N GLY A 248 -1.56 -34.62 -8.55
CA GLY A 248 -1.18 -35.51 -9.67
C GLY A 248 -1.36 -34.88 -11.06
N ARG A 249 -2.38 -34.02 -11.25
CA ARG A 249 -2.53 -33.26 -12.51
C ARG A 249 -1.47 -32.16 -12.63
N LEU A 250 -1.14 -31.48 -11.54
CA LEU A 250 -0.10 -30.45 -11.52
C LEU A 250 1.29 -31.05 -11.77
N GLU A 251 1.55 -32.26 -11.29
CA GLU A 251 2.75 -33.03 -11.61
C GLU A 251 2.89 -33.29 -13.11
N ALA A 252 1.78 -33.57 -13.81
CA ALA A 252 1.77 -33.69 -15.27
C ALA A 252 2.12 -32.36 -15.97
N TYR A 253 1.66 -31.22 -15.45
CA TYR A 253 2.08 -29.88 -15.94
C TYR A 253 3.59 -29.67 -15.77
N VAL A 254 4.13 -30.06 -14.62
CA VAL A 254 5.57 -29.97 -14.31
C VAL A 254 6.40 -30.96 -15.15
N GLY A 255 5.80 -32.04 -15.65
CA GLY A 255 6.54 -33.13 -16.29
C GLY A 255 7.30 -34.02 -15.29
N SER A 256 6.81 -34.09 -14.05
CA SER A 256 7.34 -34.96 -12.99
C SER A 256 6.27 -35.97 -12.55
N THR A 257 6.67 -37.08 -11.93
CA THR A 257 5.76 -38.08 -11.36
C THR A 257 5.73 -38.06 -9.83
N ASN A 258 6.57 -37.23 -9.21
CA ASN A 258 6.61 -37.02 -7.77
C ASN A 258 7.27 -35.66 -7.47
N LEU A 259 6.45 -34.65 -7.17
CA LEU A 259 6.94 -33.34 -6.77
C LEU A 259 7.00 -33.24 -5.24
N GLN A 260 8.21 -33.14 -4.70
CA GLN A 260 8.41 -33.00 -3.25
C GLN A 260 7.80 -31.69 -2.74
N PRO A 261 7.04 -31.69 -1.61
CA PRO A 261 6.42 -30.48 -1.07
C PRO A 261 7.40 -29.33 -0.80
N SER A 262 8.62 -29.64 -0.35
CA SER A 262 9.67 -28.64 -0.10
C SER A 262 10.14 -27.95 -1.38
N ILE A 263 10.18 -28.67 -2.50
CA ILE A 263 10.50 -28.11 -3.82
C ILE A 263 9.34 -27.23 -4.29
N ALA A 264 8.10 -27.70 -4.14
CA ALA A 264 6.91 -26.94 -4.51
C ALA A 264 6.78 -25.62 -3.73
N GLN A 265 7.06 -25.64 -2.42
CA GLN A 265 7.08 -24.43 -1.58
C GLN A 265 8.14 -23.43 -2.03
N ARG A 266 9.37 -23.88 -2.29
CA ARG A 266 10.45 -22.98 -2.77
C ARG A 266 10.15 -22.42 -4.16
N TRP A 267 9.59 -23.22 -5.06
CA TRP A 267 9.18 -22.74 -6.38
C TRP A 267 8.05 -21.72 -6.27
N ARG A 268 7.01 -21.99 -5.45
CA ARG A 268 5.95 -21.02 -5.14
C ARG A 268 6.52 -19.68 -4.69
N ASP A 269 7.39 -19.69 -3.68
CA ASP A 269 7.93 -18.47 -3.08
C ASP A 269 8.77 -17.69 -4.12
N ALA A 270 9.59 -18.38 -4.90
CA ALA A 270 10.36 -17.77 -5.98
C ALA A 270 9.46 -17.23 -7.12
N SER A 271 8.39 -17.93 -7.49
CA SER A 271 7.40 -17.44 -8.46
C SER A 271 6.70 -16.18 -7.98
N ALA A 272 6.33 -16.10 -6.70
CA ALA A 272 5.71 -14.91 -6.14
C ALA A 272 6.65 -13.70 -6.17
N MET A 273 7.93 -13.90 -5.85
CA MET A 273 8.96 -12.85 -5.93
C MET A 273 9.26 -12.44 -7.37
N ALA A 274 9.43 -13.40 -8.27
CA ALA A 274 9.67 -13.14 -9.69
C ALA A 274 8.49 -12.38 -10.32
N ALA A 275 7.26 -12.74 -9.99
CA ALA A 275 6.06 -12.08 -10.50
C ALA A 275 6.01 -10.58 -10.13
N MET A 276 6.51 -10.18 -8.96
CA MET A 276 6.55 -8.77 -8.55
C MET A 276 7.55 -7.93 -9.35
N GLN A 277 8.50 -8.55 -10.05
CA GLN A 277 9.52 -7.87 -10.87
C GLN A 277 9.12 -7.78 -12.35
N LEU A 278 8.02 -8.42 -12.76
CA LEU A 278 7.56 -8.44 -14.15
C LEU A 278 6.97 -7.10 -14.59
N SER A 279 7.02 -6.84 -15.89
CA SER A 279 6.22 -5.76 -16.48
C SER A 279 4.71 -5.99 -16.27
N PRO A 280 3.87 -4.93 -16.14
CA PRO A 280 2.44 -5.08 -15.80
C PRO A 280 1.65 -6.00 -16.74
N ASN A 281 2.00 -6.05 -18.04
CA ASN A 281 1.29 -6.90 -19.01
C ASN A 281 1.69 -8.37 -18.87
N VAL A 282 2.98 -8.66 -18.70
CA VAL A 282 3.47 -10.03 -18.50
C VAL A 282 3.00 -10.58 -17.16
N PHE A 283 2.97 -9.73 -16.13
CA PHE A 283 2.40 -10.05 -14.83
C PHE A 283 0.93 -10.47 -14.93
N ARG A 284 0.08 -9.66 -15.58
CA ARG A 284 -1.34 -9.97 -15.77
C ARG A 284 -1.54 -11.29 -16.51
N HIS A 285 -0.83 -11.48 -17.63
CA HIS A 285 -0.90 -12.72 -18.40
C HIS A 285 -0.47 -13.94 -17.57
N SER A 286 0.59 -13.81 -16.77
CA SER A 286 1.06 -14.89 -15.89
C SER A 286 0.03 -15.31 -14.85
N LEU A 287 -0.75 -14.34 -14.31
CA LEU A 287 -1.85 -14.62 -13.39
C LEU A 287 -3.03 -15.28 -14.10
N GLU A 288 -3.41 -14.79 -15.28
CA GLU A 288 -4.48 -15.38 -16.11
C GLU A 288 -4.18 -16.85 -16.44
N GLU A 289 -2.95 -17.15 -16.86
CA GLU A 289 -2.51 -18.52 -17.11
C GLU A 289 -2.53 -19.39 -15.84
N ALA A 290 -2.18 -18.82 -14.69
CA ALA A 290 -2.26 -19.54 -13.42
C ALA A 290 -3.72 -19.87 -13.03
N GLU A 291 -4.67 -18.97 -13.28
CA GLU A 291 -6.11 -19.22 -13.08
C GLU A 291 -6.60 -20.35 -14.01
N VAL A 292 -6.18 -20.35 -15.28
CA VAL A 292 -6.51 -21.43 -16.24
C VAL A 292 -5.95 -22.77 -15.78
N ILE A 293 -4.71 -22.81 -15.28
CA ILE A 293 -4.10 -24.04 -14.74
C ILE A 293 -4.91 -24.54 -13.54
N ILE A 294 -5.30 -23.66 -12.61
CA ILE A 294 -6.10 -24.02 -11.43
C ILE A 294 -7.45 -24.65 -11.82
N GLU A 295 -8.12 -24.09 -12.82
CA GLU A 295 -9.37 -24.65 -13.33
C GLU A 295 -9.15 -26.06 -13.91
N ASN A 296 -8.11 -26.23 -14.73
CA ASN A 296 -7.81 -27.51 -15.39
C ASN A 296 -7.41 -28.63 -14.40
N ILE A 297 -6.69 -28.27 -13.32
CA ILE A 297 -6.34 -29.24 -12.28
C ILE A 297 -7.50 -29.50 -11.30
N GLY A 298 -8.60 -28.74 -11.39
CA GLY A 298 -9.79 -28.90 -10.56
C GLY A 298 -9.63 -28.41 -9.12
N ALA A 299 -8.81 -27.37 -8.90
CA ALA A 299 -8.52 -26.82 -7.57
C ALA A 299 -9.26 -25.50 -7.27
N ARG A 300 -10.29 -25.17 -8.05
CA ARG A 300 -11.01 -23.88 -8.01
C ARG A 300 -11.56 -23.55 -6.61
N ASP A 301 -12.14 -24.50 -5.89
CA ASP A 301 -12.75 -24.21 -4.58
C ASP A 301 -11.74 -23.91 -3.46
N HIS A 302 -10.44 -24.08 -3.76
CA HIS A 302 -9.32 -23.88 -2.85
C HIS A 302 -8.46 -22.65 -3.19
N VAL A 303 -8.83 -21.84 -4.20
CA VAL A 303 -7.99 -20.70 -4.64
C VAL A 303 -7.81 -19.63 -3.55
N TRP A 304 -8.73 -19.54 -2.58
CA TRP A 304 -8.56 -18.70 -1.40
C TRP A 304 -7.23 -18.91 -0.65
N HIS A 305 -6.51 -20.02 -0.88
CA HIS A 305 -5.17 -20.22 -0.36
C HIS A 305 -4.07 -19.41 -1.06
N SER A 306 -4.31 -18.91 -2.27
CA SER A 306 -3.38 -18.04 -3.00
C SER A 306 -3.29 -16.66 -2.35
N ASP A 307 -2.07 -16.10 -2.30
CA ASP A 307 -1.81 -14.72 -1.90
C ASP A 307 -1.65 -13.77 -3.12
N MET A 308 -1.77 -14.31 -4.35
CA MET A 308 -1.47 -13.60 -5.60
C MET A 308 -2.66 -13.54 -6.58
N LEU A 309 -3.51 -14.56 -6.62
CA LEU A 309 -4.57 -14.69 -7.63
C LEU A 309 -5.82 -13.88 -7.27
N GLU A 310 -6.44 -13.25 -8.27
CA GLU A 310 -7.62 -12.39 -8.07
C GLU A 310 -8.82 -13.20 -7.57
N SER A 311 -9.02 -14.41 -8.11
CA SER A 311 -10.09 -15.29 -7.63
C SER A 311 -9.85 -15.75 -6.17
N GLY A 312 -8.59 -15.85 -5.75
CA GLY A 312 -8.21 -16.10 -4.36
C GLY A 312 -8.62 -14.96 -3.42
N PHE A 313 -8.44 -13.72 -3.86
CA PHE A 313 -8.92 -12.55 -3.12
C PHE A 313 -10.44 -12.53 -3.00
N ASP A 314 -11.16 -12.73 -4.12
CA ASP A 314 -12.62 -12.73 -4.11
C ASP A 314 -13.21 -13.85 -3.24
N GLN A 315 -12.61 -15.05 -3.22
CA GLN A 315 -13.04 -16.11 -2.29
C GLN A 315 -12.75 -15.77 -0.82
N ARG A 316 -11.63 -15.11 -0.51
CA ARG A 316 -11.36 -14.61 0.85
C ARG A 316 -12.40 -13.56 1.26
N LEU A 317 -12.84 -12.70 0.34
CA LEU A 317 -13.90 -11.73 0.60
C LEU A 317 -15.25 -12.40 0.84
N SER A 318 -15.61 -13.43 0.06
CA SER A 318 -16.81 -14.24 0.32
C SER A 318 -16.76 -14.87 1.72
N ARG A 319 -15.64 -15.49 2.09
CA ARG A 319 -15.44 -16.08 3.42
C ARG A 319 -15.55 -15.05 4.54
N PHE A 320 -14.95 -13.87 4.37
CA PHE A 320 -15.11 -12.77 5.33
C PHE A 320 -16.57 -12.30 5.42
N GLY A 321 -17.27 -12.16 4.30
CA GLY A 321 -18.68 -11.80 4.27
C GLY A 321 -19.55 -12.80 5.04
N LEU A 322 -19.36 -14.10 4.81
CA LEU A 322 -20.07 -15.15 5.54
C LEU A 322 -19.78 -15.12 7.04
N ALA A 323 -18.51 -15.07 7.43
CA ALA A 323 -18.12 -14.99 8.84
C ALA A 323 -18.66 -13.73 9.54
N LEU A 324 -18.67 -12.59 8.84
CA LEU A 324 -19.21 -11.33 9.33
C LEU A 324 -20.74 -11.42 9.49
N ALA A 325 -21.45 -12.01 8.54
CA ALA A 325 -22.89 -12.23 8.65
C ALA A 325 -23.22 -13.12 9.86
N THR A 326 -22.50 -14.22 10.06
CA THR A 326 -22.64 -15.10 11.23
C THR A 326 -22.37 -14.36 12.55
N GLN A 327 -21.33 -13.52 12.59
CA GLN A 327 -21.01 -12.67 13.75
C GLN A 327 -22.18 -11.74 14.12
N VAL A 328 -22.79 -11.10 13.11
CA VAL A 328 -23.92 -10.17 13.31
C VAL A 328 -25.17 -10.93 13.76
N ASP A 329 -25.51 -12.02 13.07
CA ASP A 329 -26.74 -12.79 13.32
C ASP A 329 -26.72 -13.49 14.70
N SER A 330 -25.55 -13.96 15.14
CA SER A 330 -25.37 -14.60 16.46
C SER A 330 -25.43 -13.63 17.63
N ARG A 331 -25.38 -12.30 17.39
CA ARG A 331 -25.27 -11.26 18.43
C ARG A 331 -24.13 -11.53 19.41
N ALA A 332 -23.00 -11.99 18.88
CA ALA A 332 -21.83 -12.32 19.67
C ALA A 332 -21.33 -11.10 20.46
N THR A 333 -20.81 -11.35 21.65
CA THR A 333 -20.26 -10.35 22.60
C THR A 333 -18.76 -10.13 22.43
N SER A 334 -18.11 -10.86 21.53
CA SER A 334 -16.73 -10.67 21.11
C SER A 334 -16.58 -11.08 19.65
N LEU A 335 -15.53 -10.63 18.96
CA LEU A 335 -15.22 -11.12 17.62
C LEU A 335 -14.87 -12.61 17.66
N SER A 336 -15.42 -13.40 16.75
CA SER A 336 -15.04 -14.81 16.59
C SER A 336 -13.59 -14.92 16.06
N GLU A 337 -12.89 -15.98 16.48
CA GLU A 337 -11.54 -16.27 15.96
C GLU A 337 -11.57 -16.47 14.44
N GLU A 338 -12.65 -17.05 13.90
CA GLU A 338 -12.86 -17.22 12.48
C GLU A 338 -12.86 -15.87 11.75
N LEU A 339 -13.68 -14.91 12.19
CA LEU A 339 -13.77 -13.58 11.57
C LEU A 339 -12.41 -12.85 11.60
N VAL A 340 -11.70 -12.93 12.74
CA VAL A 340 -10.36 -12.35 12.88
C VAL A 340 -9.37 -13.02 11.92
N ASN A 341 -9.41 -14.35 11.78
CA ASN A 341 -8.51 -15.09 10.90
C ASN A 341 -8.77 -14.80 9.42
N VAL A 342 -10.03 -14.78 8.98
CA VAL A 342 -10.36 -14.47 7.57
C VAL A 342 -10.02 -13.02 7.22
N TYR A 343 -10.15 -12.09 8.17
CA TYR A 343 -9.69 -10.71 7.99
C TYR A 343 -8.17 -10.62 7.87
N LYS A 344 -7.40 -11.29 8.74
CA LYS A 344 -5.93 -11.36 8.63
C LYS A 344 -5.49 -11.98 7.29
N ASN A 345 -6.18 -13.01 6.83
CA ASN A 345 -5.92 -13.61 5.53
C ASN A 345 -6.17 -12.60 4.40
N LEU A 346 -7.21 -11.77 4.47
CA LEU A 346 -7.40 -10.70 3.48
C LEU A 346 -6.22 -9.72 3.46
N GLN A 347 -5.77 -9.26 4.62
CA GLN A 347 -4.62 -8.34 4.73
C GLN A 347 -3.31 -8.94 4.21
N GLN A 348 -3.13 -10.26 4.29
CA GLN A 348 -1.94 -10.94 3.78
C GLN A 348 -1.91 -11.05 2.25
N HIS A 349 -3.07 -11.03 1.59
CA HIS A 349 -3.17 -11.13 0.13
C HIS A 349 -2.60 -9.89 -0.56
N ARG A 350 -1.97 -10.01 -1.74
CA ARG A 350 -1.40 -8.89 -2.51
C ARG A 350 -2.36 -7.69 -2.62
N MET A 351 -3.56 -7.93 -3.15
CA MET A 351 -4.60 -6.89 -3.31
C MET A 351 -5.19 -6.37 -1.98
N GLY A 352 -4.96 -7.09 -0.89
CA GLY A 352 -5.38 -6.69 0.46
C GLY A 352 -4.33 -5.84 1.20
N ARG A 353 -3.08 -5.87 0.74
CA ARG A 353 -2.01 -4.98 1.22
C ARG A 353 -2.13 -3.57 0.65
N ASP A 354 -2.78 -3.44 -0.50
CA ASP A 354 -3.10 -2.14 -1.08
C ASP A 354 -4.14 -1.44 -0.18
N ASN A 355 -3.84 -0.21 0.25
CA ASN A 355 -4.77 0.61 1.04
C ASN A 355 -5.89 1.22 0.16
N ASN A 356 -6.55 0.36 -0.63
CA ASN A 356 -7.62 0.76 -1.53
C ASN A 356 -8.96 0.89 -0.81
N ARG A 357 -9.94 1.51 -1.48
CA ARG A 357 -11.27 1.75 -0.90
C ARG A 357 -12.00 0.46 -0.50
N ARG A 358 -11.77 -0.67 -1.18
CA ARG A 358 -12.40 -1.97 -0.86
C ARG A 358 -11.88 -2.51 0.48
N MET A 359 -10.57 -2.45 0.71
CA MET A 359 -9.96 -2.82 2.00
C MET A 359 -10.32 -1.85 3.13
N GLN A 360 -10.47 -0.57 2.84
CA GLN A 360 -11.00 0.40 3.82
C GLN A 360 -12.41 -0.01 4.28
N ARG A 361 -13.28 -0.46 3.37
CA ARG A 361 -14.62 -0.96 3.73
C ARG A 361 -14.56 -2.21 4.61
N VAL A 362 -13.71 -3.18 4.27
CA VAL A 362 -13.50 -4.38 5.10
C VAL A 362 -13.03 -3.98 6.52
N THR A 363 -12.12 -3.02 6.61
CA THR A 363 -11.61 -2.48 7.88
C THR A 363 -12.72 -1.77 8.69
N MET A 364 -13.56 -0.97 8.04
CA MET A 364 -14.70 -0.33 8.69
C MET A 364 -15.76 -1.35 9.15
N ALA A 365 -15.95 -2.43 8.40
CA ALA A 365 -16.87 -3.49 8.78
C ALA A 365 -16.42 -4.25 10.03
N ILE A 366 -15.13 -4.60 10.14
CA ILE A 366 -14.63 -5.27 11.35
C ILE A 366 -14.66 -4.35 12.58
N ARG A 367 -14.39 -3.05 12.41
CA ARG A 367 -14.56 -2.05 13.49
C ARG A 367 -16.01 -1.98 13.97
N LEU A 368 -16.98 -1.92 13.06
CA LEU A 368 -18.40 -1.94 13.42
C LEU A 368 -18.83 -3.26 14.06
N ALA A 369 -18.29 -4.39 13.61
CA ALA A 369 -18.54 -5.68 14.26
C ALA A 369 -18.03 -5.71 15.71
N HIS A 370 -16.87 -5.09 15.97
CA HIS A 370 -16.34 -4.95 17.32
C HIS A 370 -17.23 -4.04 18.17
N TRP A 371 -17.64 -2.89 17.64
CA TRP A 371 -18.59 -2.00 18.32
C TRP A 371 -19.89 -2.73 18.67
N LEU A 372 -20.48 -3.46 17.73
CA LEU A 372 -21.68 -4.27 17.97
C LEU A 372 -21.47 -5.32 19.06
N ALA A 373 -20.30 -5.95 19.11
CA ALA A 373 -19.97 -6.91 20.16
C ALA A 373 -19.94 -6.25 21.55
N ASP A 374 -19.34 -5.07 21.69
CA ASP A 374 -19.37 -4.29 22.94
C ASP A 374 -20.81 -3.87 23.31
N GLN A 375 -21.64 -3.47 22.34
CA GLN A 375 -23.06 -3.15 22.56
C GLN A 375 -23.89 -4.37 22.99
N ASN A 376 -23.48 -5.59 22.62
CA ASN A 376 -24.17 -6.81 23.06
C ASN A 376 -23.81 -7.19 24.52
N ILE A 377 -22.69 -6.69 25.05
CA ILE A 377 -22.28 -6.88 26.46
C ILE A 377 -23.07 -5.94 27.37
N ASP A 378 -23.08 -4.64 27.06
CA ASP A 378 -23.67 -3.63 27.93
C ASP A 378 -25.19 -3.59 27.77
N LYS A 379 -25.92 -3.91 28.85
CA LYS A 379 -27.39 -3.85 28.91
C LYS A 379 -27.89 -2.77 29.86
N SER A 380 -27.00 -1.95 30.41
CA SER A 380 -27.40 -0.96 31.41
C SER A 380 -27.84 0.33 30.74
N ALA A 381 -29.14 0.64 30.84
CA ALA A 381 -29.67 1.96 30.54
C ALA A 381 -29.14 2.93 31.61
N LYS A 382 -28.11 3.70 31.27
CA LYS A 382 -27.71 4.84 32.11
C LYS A 382 -28.67 5.98 31.83
N THR A 383 -29.18 6.61 32.88
CA THR A 383 -29.84 7.91 32.79
C THR A 383 -28.81 8.91 32.27
N THR A 384 -28.98 9.37 31.03
CA THR A 384 -27.99 10.22 30.36
C THR A 384 -28.58 11.61 30.11
N SER A 385 -27.94 12.61 30.71
CA SER A 385 -28.11 14.03 30.36
C SER A 385 -27.82 14.30 28.87
N LEU A 386 -28.31 15.43 28.35
CA LEU A 386 -27.99 15.88 26.98
C LEU A 386 -26.47 15.94 26.73
N LEU A 387 -25.70 16.43 27.71
CA LEU A 387 -24.25 16.50 27.64
C LEU A 387 -23.62 15.11 27.49
N SER A 388 -24.03 14.13 28.30
CA SER A 388 -23.50 12.77 28.19
C SER A 388 -23.84 12.13 26.84
N LEU A 389 -25.05 12.35 26.31
CA LEU A 389 -25.41 11.88 24.97
C LEU A 389 -24.55 12.53 23.90
N ALA A 390 -24.24 13.82 24.03
CA ALA A 390 -23.36 14.53 23.12
C ALA A 390 -21.92 14.01 23.17
N GLN A 391 -21.39 13.77 24.38
CA GLN A 391 -20.05 13.22 24.59
C GLN A 391 -19.94 11.76 24.09
N ASP A 392 -20.96 10.94 24.31
CA ASP A 392 -21.03 9.57 23.80
C ASP A 392 -21.12 9.56 22.27
N TYR A 393 -21.88 10.48 21.68
CA TYR A 393 -21.93 10.62 20.23
C TYR A 393 -20.58 11.08 19.67
N ALA A 394 -19.98 12.13 20.23
CA ALA A 394 -18.67 12.61 19.78
C ALA A 394 -17.59 11.52 19.92
N SER A 395 -17.51 10.85 21.06
CA SER A 395 -16.49 9.83 21.33
C SER A 395 -16.73 8.53 20.57
N THR A 396 -17.98 8.09 20.38
CA THR A 396 -18.31 6.77 19.80
C THR A 396 -19.22 6.88 18.58
N GLY A 397 -20.36 7.57 18.70
CA GLY A 397 -21.39 7.62 17.64
C GLY A 397 -20.90 8.16 16.29
N GLY A 398 -20.09 9.21 16.29
CA GLY A 398 -19.51 9.79 15.08
C GLY A 398 -18.56 8.84 14.33
N PHE A 399 -17.86 7.97 15.05
CA PHE A 399 -17.04 6.91 14.47
C PHE A 399 -17.91 5.79 13.86
N VAL A 400 -19.01 5.44 14.54
CA VAL A 400 -19.99 4.48 14.01
C VAL A 400 -20.57 5.01 12.69
N ASP A 401 -20.99 6.27 12.65
CA ASP A 401 -21.55 6.87 11.44
C ASP A 401 -20.50 7.07 10.33
N TRP A 402 -19.22 7.32 10.68
CA TRP A 402 -18.14 7.28 9.70
C TRP A 402 -18.01 5.91 9.05
N ALA A 403 -17.95 4.84 9.84
CA ALA A 403 -17.85 3.48 9.31
C ALA A 403 -19.10 3.10 8.48
N ARG A 404 -20.31 3.45 8.94
CA ARG A 404 -21.56 3.24 8.18
C ARG A 404 -21.54 3.94 6.83
N ARG A 405 -21.03 5.18 6.77
CA ARG A 405 -20.91 5.95 5.51
C ARG A 405 -19.99 5.25 4.52
N VAL A 406 -18.82 4.80 4.96
CA VAL A 406 -17.85 4.10 4.11
C VAL A 406 -18.45 2.81 3.50
N LEU A 407 -19.35 2.15 4.23
CA LEU A 407 -20.04 0.94 3.77
C LEU A 407 -21.23 1.18 2.79
N ARG A 408 -21.58 2.43 2.44
CA ARG A 408 -22.70 2.72 1.50
C ARG A 408 -22.39 2.39 0.03
N GLY A 409 -21.12 2.18 -0.35
CA GLY A 409 -20.77 2.01 -1.76
C GLY A 409 -21.02 0.60 -2.31
N GLY A 410 -21.05 0.49 -3.65
CA GLY A 410 -21.29 -0.79 -4.34
C GLY A 410 -20.18 -1.81 -4.06
N GLU A 411 -20.58 -3.05 -3.78
CA GLU A 411 -19.70 -4.21 -3.58
C GLU A 411 -20.08 -5.30 -4.58
N SER A 412 -19.08 -5.80 -5.33
CA SER A 412 -19.29 -6.79 -6.40
C SER A 412 -19.42 -8.22 -5.85
N ASN A 413 -18.78 -8.52 -4.73
CA ASN A 413 -18.90 -9.80 -4.05
C ASN A 413 -20.24 -9.89 -3.32
N LYS A 414 -21.10 -10.84 -3.73
CA LYS A 414 -22.47 -10.96 -3.23
C LYS A 414 -22.56 -11.27 -1.74
N ASP A 415 -21.70 -12.14 -1.22
CA ASP A 415 -21.70 -12.54 0.19
C ASP A 415 -21.27 -11.36 1.07
N LEU A 416 -20.24 -10.62 0.63
CA LEU A 416 -19.76 -9.43 1.31
C LEU A 416 -20.79 -8.29 1.29
N ALA A 417 -21.42 -8.05 0.14
CA ALA A 417 -22.48 -7.05 0.00
C ALA A 417 -23.66 -7.36 0.95
N ALA A 418 -24.10 -8.62 1.00
CA ALA A 418 -25.15 -9.06 1.91
C ALA A 418 -24.77 -8.88 3.39
N ALA A 419 -23.50 -9.16 3.73
CA ALA A 419 -22.98 -8.96 5.09
C ALA A 419 -22.93 -7.49 5.50
N TYR A 420 -22.54 -6.58 4.59
CA TYR A 420 -22.56 -5.13 4.85
C TYR A 420 -23.97 -4.60 5.08
N VAL A 421 -24.96 -5.05 4.30
CA VAL A 421 -26.37 -4.68 4.52
C VAL A 421 -26.81 -5.12 5.91
N ARG A 422 -26.63 -6.40 6.26
CA ARG A 422 -26.98 -6.95 7.59
C ARG A 422 -26.32 -6.18 8.74
N LEU A 423 -25.01 -5.94 8.62
CA LEU A 423 -24.23 -5.22 9.61
C LEU A 423 -24.78 -3.82 9.83
N VAL A 424 -24.94 -3.05 8.75
CA VAL A 424 -25.35 -1.66 8.89
C VAL A 424 -26.82 -1.53 9.29
N ASP A 425 -27.70 -2.43 8.87
CA ASP A 425 -29.10 -2.42 9.31
C ASP A 425 -29.19 -2.69 10.82
N ARG A 426 -28.41 -3.65 11.33
CA ARG A 426 -28.33 -3.90 12.78
C ARG A 426 -27.78 -2.71 13.56
N VAL A 427 -26.75 -2.04 13.02
CA VAL A 427 -26.20 -0.81 13.61
C VAL A 427 -27.26 0.30 13.59
N THR A 428 -28.01 0.43 12.49
CA THR A 428 -29.08 1.42 12.32
C THR A 428 -30.15 1.27 13.39
N ASP A 429 -30.56 0.04 13.72
CA ASP A 429 -31.55 -0.19 14.79
C ASP A 429 -31.07 0.31 16.16
N LEU A 430 -29.79 0.13 16.49
CA LEU A 430 -29.21 0.65 17.74
C LEU A 430 -29.06 2.17 17.69
N ARG A 431 -28.70 2.72 16.53
CA ARG A 431 -28.60 4.17 16.33
C ARG A 431 -29.97 4.85 16.46
N GLU A 432 -31.05 4.23 15.97
CA GLU A 432 -32.40 4.80 16.11
C GLU A 432 -32.85 4.92 17.57
N ILE A 433 -32.51 3.95 18.43
CA ILE A 433 -32.76 4.04 19.88
C ILE A 433 -31.99 5.24 20.46
N ALA A 434 -30.72 5.40 20.10
CA ALA A 434 -29.91 6.52 20.56
C ALA A 434 -30.38 7.87 20.01
N ASN A 435 -30.84 7.91 18.75
CA ASN A 435 -31.40 9.10 18.11
C ASN A 435 -32.70 9.53 18.82
N GLN A 436 -33.55 8.57 19.21
CA GLN A 436 -34.75 8.83 19.99
C GLN A 436 -34.43 9.46 21.34
N HIS A 437 -33.55 8.83 22.13
CA HIS A 437 -33.15 9.38 23.44
C HIS A 437 -32.54 10.77 23.32
N PHE A 438 -31.77 11.03 22.26
CA PHE A 438 -31.24 12.36 21.98
C PHE A 438 -32.33 13.37 21.65
N GLY A 439 -33.28 13.02 20.77
CA GLY A 439 -34.41 13.87 20.43
C GLY A 439 -35.29 14.21 21.64
N ASP A 440 -35.60 13.21 22.46
CA ASP A 440 -36.33 13.38 23.73
C ASP A 440 -35.56 14.32 24.68
N SER A 441 -34.26 14.10 24.85
CA SER A 441 -33.41 14.96 25.69
C SER A 441 -33.32 16.40 25.18
N ILE A 442 -33.31 16.62 23.85
CA ILE A 442 -33.35 17.96 23.25
C ILE A 442 -34.68 18.65 23.57
N ALA A 443 -35.81 17.94 23.48
CA ALA A 443 -37.11 18.48 23.81
C ALA A 443 -37.23 18.85 25.30
N GLU A 444 -36.80 17.96 26.19
CA GLU A 444 -36.81 18.15 27.65
C GLU A 444 -35.94 19.33 28.11
N HIS A 445 -34.77 19.50 27.51
CA HIS A 445 -33.82 20.55 27.87
C HIS A 445 -33.97 21.81 27.01
N HIS A 446 -35.04 21.91 26.21
CA HIS A 446 -35.30 23.04 25.31
C HIS A 446 -34.11 23.39 24.41
N ALA A 447 -33.36 22.37 23.95
CA ALA A 447 -32.12 22.51 23.19
C ALA A 447 -31.05 23.41 23.85
N ALA A 448 -31.05 23.56 25.17
CA ALA A 448 -30.05 24.34 25.89
C ALA A 448 -28.66 23.65 25.84
N GLY A 449 -27.60 24.44 25.65
CA GLY A 449 -26.23 23.94 25.79
C GLY A 449 -25.73 23.95 27.24
N ASP A 450 -24.52 23.45 27.43
CA ASP A 450 -23.77 23.53 28.68
C ASP A 450 -22.33 23.98 28.36
N ILE A 451 -22.14 25.30 28.27
CA ILE A 451 -20.88 25.92 27.87
C ILE A 451 -19.75 25.53 28.84
N THR A 452 -20.04 25.50 30.15
CA THR A 452 -19.08 25.13 31.18
C THR A 452 -18.56 23.71 31.02
N SER A 453 -19.42 22.80 30.56
CA SER A 453 -19.06 21.40 30.33
C SER A 453 -18.66 21.09 28.88
N GLY A 454 -18.66 22.08 27.99
CA GLY A 454 -18.14 21.96 26.62
C GLY A 454 -19.16 21.64 25.53
N LEU A 455 -20.47 21.74 25.83
CA LEU A 455 -21.55 21.70 24.84
C LEU A 455 -21.98 23.13 24.50
N ILE A 456 -21.44 23.68 23.41
CA ILE A 456 -21.49 25.12 23.10
C ILE A 456 -22.61 25.38 22.10
N PRO A 457 -23.65 26.18 22.43
CA PRO A 457 -24.65 26.62 21.46
C PRO A 457 -23.98 27.33 20.28
N VAL A 458 -24.44 27.06 19.05
CA VAL A 458 -23.82 27.57 17.81
C VAL A 458 -23.63 29.10 17.81
N GLU A 459 -24.61 29.83 18.34
CA GLU A 459 -24.60 31.28 18.49
C GLU A 459 -23.58 31.82 19.52
N GLN A 460 -22.99 30.95 20.34
CA GLN A 460 -21.99 31.30 21.36
C GLN A 460 -20.56 30.86 20.96
N ILE A 461 -20.40 30.14 19.85
CA ILE A 461 -19.09 29.58 19.46
C ILE A 461 -18.04 30.66 19.20
N LEU A 462 -18.43 31.80 18.58
CA LEU A 462 -17.48 32.88 18.32
C LEU A 462 -16.86 33.38 19.63
N ASP A 463 -17.67 33.69 20.64
CA ASP A 463 -17.19 34.16 21.93
C ASP A 463 -16.45 33.10 22.73
N GLN A 464 -16.96 31.87 22.73
CA GLN A 464 -16.44 30.81 23.61
C GLN A 464 -15.21 30.10 23.06
N VAL A 465 -15.00 30.15 21.74
CA VAL A 465 -13.92 29.44 21.05
C VAL A 465 -13.06 30.42 20.26
N VAL A 466 -13.63 31.08 19.24
CA VAL A 466 -12.84 31.86 18.26
C VAL A 466 -12.14 33.04 18.91
N VAL A 467 -12.85 33.82 19.74
CA VAL A 467 -12.28 34.95 20.49
C VAL A 467 -11.17 34.46 21.42
N LYS A 468 -11.37 33.36 22.16
CA LYS A 468 -10.34 32.81 23.05
C LYS A 468 -9.09 32.37 22.27
N THR A 469 -9.27 31.65 21.16
CA THR A 469 -8.16 31.25 20.26
C THR A 469 -7.45 32.47 19.68
N ALA A 470 -8.20 33.51 19.28
CA ALA A 470 -7.67 34.73 18.70
C ALA A 470 -6.90 35.61 19.70
N THR A 471 -7.00 35.37 21.01
CA THR A 471 -6.09 36.01 21.99
C THR A 471 -4.67 35.41 21.96
N LYS A 472 -4.48 34.22 21.36
CA LYS A 472 -3.22 33.47 21.40
C LYS A 472 -2.40 33.62 20.12
N ALA A 473 -3.06 33.60 18.96
CA ALA A 473 -2.45 33.82 17.65
C ALA A 473 -3.52 34.33 16.66
N PRO A 474 -3.14 34.86 15.48
CA PRO A 474 -4.09 35.12 14.41
C PRO A 474 -4.85 33.83 14.04
N VAL A 475 -6.15 33.94 13.81
CA VAL A 475 -7.05 32.80 13.60
C VAL A 475 -7.55 32.75 12.17
N LEU A 476 -7.59 31.53 11.63
CA LEU A 476 -8.46 31.15 10.52
C LEU A 476 -9.66 30.39 11.10
N LEU A 477 -10.86 30.97 11.02
CA LEU A 477 -12.11 30.25 11.26
C LEU A 477 -12.52 29.56 9.96
N LEU A 478 -12.51 28.24 9.94
CA LEU A 478 -12.86 27.43 8.79
C LEU A 478 -14.19 26.70 9.04
N VAL A 479 -15.23 27.15 8.36
CA VAL A 479 -16.59 26.60 8.46
C VAL A 479 -16.86 25.68 7.27
N LEU A 480 -17.05 24.38 7.51
CA LEU A 480 -17.52 23.44 6.48
C LEU A 480 -19.03 23.27 6.65
N ASP A 481 -19.80 23.86 5.73
CA ASP A 481 -21.27 23.86 5.75
C ASP A 481 -21.81 22.43 5.67
N GLY A 482 -22.61 22.04 6.66
CA GLY A 482 -23.21 20.71 6.74
C GLY A 482 -22.25 19.58 7.13
N MET A 483 -21.05 19.85 7.64
CA MET A 483 -20.11 18.81 8.09
C MET A 483 -20.61 18.06 9.34
N SER A 484 -21.01 16.80 9.15
CA SER A 484 -21.30 15.89 10.26
C SER A 484 -20.03 15.36 10.93
N TRP A 485 -20.17 14.80 12.14
CA TRP A 485 -19.05 14.12 12.81
C TRP A 485 -18.42 13.02 11.95
N ALA A 486 -19.21 12.28 11.17
CA ALA A 486 -18.72 11.23 10.28
C ALA A 486 -17.81 11.76 9.15
N VAL A 487 -18.05 12.98 8.67
CA VAL A 487 -17.19 13.67 7.70
C VAL A 487 -15.94 14.19 8.39
N PHE A 488 -16.13 14.87 9.53
CA PHE A 488 -15.04 15.42 10.33
C PHE A 488 -14.01 14.36 10.76
N ARG A 489 -14.45 13.15 11.15
CA ARG A 489 -13.52 12.08 11.55
C ARG A 489 -12.61 11.62 10.41
N GLU A 490 -13.15 11.50 9.19
CA GLU A 490 -12.34 11.20 7.99
C GLU A 490 -11.37 12.34 7.71
N LEU A 491 -11.88 13.58 7.73
CA LEU A 491 -11.11 14.76 7.38
C LEU A 491 -9.98 15.07 8.37
N VAL A 492 -10.23 15.03 9.68
CA VAL A 492 -9.19 15.30 10.69
C VAL A 492 -8.17 14.18 10.74
N SER A 493 -8.56 12.92 10.49
CA SER A 493 -7.59 11.83 10.35
C SER A 493 -6.63 12.08 9.19
N ASP A 494 -7.10 12.68 8.10
CA ASP A 494 -6.26 13.07 6.96
C ASP A 494 -5.41 14.31 7.27
N ILE A 495 -6.01 15.38 7.82
CA ILE A 495 -5.28 16.61 8.18
C ILE A 495 -4.14 16.34 9.16
N THR A 496 -4.38 15.53 10.20
CA THR A 496 -3.35 15.18 11.20
C THR A 496 -2.24 14.30 10.64
N SER A 497 -2.48 13.55 9.56
CA SER A 497 -1.43 12.83 8.84
C SER A 497 -0.47 13.76 8.05
N HIS A 498 -0.87 15.03 7.86
CA HIS A 498 -0.09 16.09 7.21
C HIS A 498 0.49 17.10 8.22
N ASN A 499 0.92 16.61 9.40
CA ASN A 499 1.63 17.36 10.46
C ASN A 499 0.86 18.47 11.18
N TRP A 500 -0.47 18.52 11.05
CA TRP A 500 -1.30 19.35 11.92
C TRP A 500 -1.56 18.62 13.24
N ILE A 501 -1.45 19.35 14.36
CA ILE A 501 -1.80 18.84 15.69
C ILE A 501 -3.11 19.45 16.16
N GLU A 502 -3.93 18.64 16.81
CA GLU A 502 -5.18 19.09 17.39
C GLU A 502 -4.96 19.58 18.82
N LEU A 503 -5.55 20.71 19.19
CA LEU A 503 -5.33 21.39 20.46
C LEU A 503 -6.63 21.56 21.26
N GLY A 504 -6.49 21.67 22.57
CA GLY A 504 -7.54 22.03 23.51
C GLY A 504 -7.06 23.05 24.54
N PHE A 505 -8.00 23.77 25.16
CA PHE A 505 -7.67 24.79 26.17
C PHE A 505 -7.25 24.15 27.51
N ALA A 506 -6.16 24.64 28.09
CA ALA A 506 -5.72 24.32 29.45
C ALA A 506 -6.73 24.85 30.51
N PRO A 507 -6.76 24.28 31.73
CA PRO A 507 -5.99 23.14 32.22
C PRO A 507 -6.60 21.77 31.88
N ALA A 508 -7.81 21.75 31.32
CA ALA A 508 -8.56 20.53 31.00
C ALA A 508 -8.82 20.45 29.49
N PRO A 509 -7.80 20.14 28.68
CA PRO A 509 -7.92 20.12 27.23
C PRO A 509 -8.89 19.02 26.82
N ARG A 510 -9.89 19.38 26.03
CA ARG A 510 -10.89 18.48 25.47
C ARG A 510 -11.32 18.96 24.10
N ARG A 511 -11.74 18.02 23.24
CA ARG A 511 -12.45 18.37 22.00
C ARG A 511 -13.81 18.97 22.37
N MET A 512 -14.12 20.13 21.81
CA MET A 512 -15.38 20.83 22.07
C MET A 512 -16.48 20.32 21.14
N ILE A 513 -17.73 20.40 21.61
CA ILE A 513 -18.91 19.95 20.87
C ILE A 513 -19.83 21.16 20.72
N GLY A 514 -20.14 21.54 19.48
CA GLY A 514 -21.15 22.56 19.25
C GLY A 514 -22.55 21.94 19.17
N LEU A 515 -23.54 22.76 19.47
CA LEU A 515 -24.96 22.42 19.40
C LEU A 515 -25.67 23.38 18.44
N SER A 516 -26.15 22.87 17.31
CA SER A 516 -26.90 23.65 16.32
C SER A 516 -28.14 24.29 16.94
N ALA A 517 -28.67 25.32 16.27
CA ALA A 517 -30.01 25.83 16.51
C ALA A 517 -31.06 24.92 15.84
N LEU A 518 -32.34 25.24 16.04
CA LEU A 518 -33.46 24.56 15.40
C LEU A 518 -34.19 25.51 14.43
N PRO A 519 -34.53 25.09 13.21
CA PRO A 519 -34.10 23.84 12.57
C PRO A 519 -32.58 23.84 12.30
N SER A 520 -31.98 22.64 12.27
CA SER A 520 -30.56 22.41 11.98
C SER A 520 -30.24 22.59 10.48
N VAL A 521 -30.46 23.80 9.97
CA VAL A 521 -30.27 24.18 8.56
C VAL A 521 -29.31 25.36 8.43
N THR A 522 -28.60 25.42 7.30
CA THR A 522 -27.60 26.45 6.99
C THR A 522 -28.10 27.87 7.26
N GLN A 523 -29.29 28.20 6.74
CA GLN A 523 -29.89 29.54 6.85
C GLN A 523 -29.98 30.03 8.31
N VAL A 524 -30.21 29.10 9.24
CA VAL A 524 -30.35 29.40 10.67
C VAL A 524 -29.01 29.23 11.38
N CYS A 525 -28.36 28.08 11.23
CA CYS A 525 -27.21 27.73 12.05
C CYS A 525 -25.94 28.50 11.65
N ARG A 526 -25.65 28.62 10.35
CA ARG A 526 -24.48 29.38 9.89
C ARG A 526 -24.64 30.88 10.13
N THR A 527 -25.83 31.41 9.87
CA THR A 527 -26.13 32.81 10.20
C THR A 527 -26.00 33.06 11.70
N SER A 528 -26.52 32.16 12.54
CA SER A 528 -26.43 32.32 13.99
C SER A 528 -25.00 32.22 14.50
N LEU A 529 -24.20 31.29 13.96
CA LEU A 529 -22.77 31.16 14.22
C LEU A 529 -22.05 32.47 13.91
N LEU A 530 -22.17 32.96 12.67
CA LEU A 530 -21.34 34.06 12.17
C LEU A 530 -21.79 35.44 12.69
N CYS A 531 -23.02 35.54 13.18
CA CYS A 531 -23.53 36.76 13.82
C CYS A 531 -23.43 36.75 15.35
N GLY A 532 -23.14 35.60 15.98
CA GLY A 532 -23.11 35.48 17.46
C GLY A 532 -24.48 35.61 18.13
N THR A 533 -25.58 35.40 17.40
CA THR A 533 -26.95 35.52 17.91
C THR A 533 -27.91 34.65 17.12
N LEU A 534 -28.99 34.15 17.74
CA LEU A 534 -30.01 33.35 17.05
C LEU A 534 -30.73 34.18 16.00
N LYS A 535 -30.53 33.83 14.72
CA LYS A 535 -31.23 34.45 13.58
C LYS A 535 -31.16 33.58 12.33
N SER A 536 -32.11 33.83 11.43
CA SER A 536 -32.09 33.32 10.06
C SER A 536 -31.60 34.43 9.12
N GLY A 537 -30.83 34.09 8.10
CA GLY A 537 -30.26 35.07 7.17
C GLY A 537 -29.56 34.46 5.97
N GLN A 538 -28.79 35.28 5.26
CA GLN A 538 -28.04 34.89 4.05
C GLN A 538 -26.57 35.35 4.16
N ALA A 539 -25.76 35.05 3.15
CA ALA A 539 -24.32 35.37 3.13
C ALA A 539 -23.99 36.86 3.40
N TYR A 540 -24.86 37.79 2.99
CA TYR A 540 -24.69 39.21 3.32
C TYR A 540 -24.82 39.48 4.82
N ASP A 541 -25.84 38.90 5.47
CA ASP A 541 -26.05 39.02 6.92
C ASP A 541 -24.88 38.41 7.70
N GLU A 542 -24.39 37.27 7.24
CA GLU A 542 -23.24 36.56 7.80
C GLU A 542 -21.98 37.44 7.73
N THR A 543 -21.72 38.07 6.57
CA THR A 543 -20.55 38.93 6.34
C THR A 543 -20.60 40.18 7.23
N GLN A 544 -21.75 40.84 7.29
CA GLN A 544 -21.94 42.03 8.13
C GLN A 544 -21.87 41.68 9.62
N GLY A 545 -22.53 40.60 10.04
CA GLY A 545 -22.50 40.13 11.43
C GLY A 545 -21.10 39.76 11.90
N PHE A 546 -20.33 39.06 11.07
CA PHE A 546 -18.96 38.66 11.40
C PHE A 546 -18.01 39.86 11.52
N ALA A 547 -18.09 40.79 10.57
CA ALA A 547 -17.25 41.99 10.54
C ALA A 547 -17.56 42.98 11.67
N THR A 548 -18.80 42.98 12.18
CA THR A 548 -19.26 43.89 13.25
C THR A 548 -19.39 43.22 14.61
N HIS A 549 -19.02 41.94 14.72
CA HIS A 549 -19.12 41.20 15.98
C HIS A 549 -18.31 41.89 17.07
N PRO A 550 -18.90 42.27 18.23
CA PRO A 550 -18.24 43.15 19.21
C PRO A 550 -16.91 42.59 19.75
N ALA A 551 -16.89 41.31 20.11
CA ALA A 551 -15.70 40.68 20.69
C ALA A 551 -14.57 40.50 19.66
N LEU A 552 -14.89 40.17 18.40
CA LEU A 552 -13.88 40.03 17.34
C LEU A 552 -13.34 41.39 16.93
N SER A 553 -14.21 42.40 16.84
CA SER A 553 -13.83 43.78 16.52
C SER A 553 -12.90 44.39 17.57
N THR A 554 -13.07 44.02 18.85
CA THR A 554 -12.21 44.48 19.95
C THR A 554 -10.79 43.90 19.84
N LEU A 555 -10.63 42.70 19.26
CA LEU A 555 -9.32 42.09 19.01
C LEU A 555 -8.63 42.63 17.73
N SER A 556 -9.41 43.24 16.84
CA SER A 556 -8.92 43.77 15.57
C SER A 556 -8.33 45.16 15.69
N GLN A 557 -7.26 45.43 14.94
CA GLN A 557 -6.70 46.77 14.80
C GLN A 557 -7.62 47.65 13.92
N PRO A 558 -7.62 48.99 14.09
CA PRO A 558 -8.33 49.89 13.18
C PRO A 558 -7.95 49.65 11.71
N GLY A 559 -8.95 49.43 10.86
CA GLY A 559 -8.76 49.09 9.43
C GLY A 559 -8.62 47.60 9.12
N TYR A 560 -8.55 46.74 10.14
CA TYR A 560 -8.40 45.28 10.04
C TYR A 560 -9.57 44.55 10.70
N ALA A 561 -10.80 45.00 10.42
CA ALA A 561 -12.01 44.32 10.88
C ALA A 561 -12.01 42.84 10.43
N PRO A 562 -12.63 41.91 11.18
CA PRO A 562 -12.71 40.51 10.80
C PRO A 562 -13.26 40.34 9.39
N LYS A 563 -12.62 39.52 8.56
CA LYS A 563 -13.02 39.27 7.17
C LYS A 563 -13.63 37.90 7.02
N LEU A 564 -14.72 37.78 6.26
CA LEU A 564 -15.37 36.52 5.95
C LEU A 564 -15.39 36.31 4.43
N PHE A 565 -15.03 35.11 3.98
CA PHE A 565 -15.06 34.72 2.57
C PHE A 565 -15.99 33.52 2.36
N HIS A 566 -16.88 33.62 1.38
CA HIS A 566 -17.74 32.52 0.91
C HIS A 566 -17.26 31.99 -0.43
N LYS A 567 -17.85 30.88 -0.89
CA LYS A 567 -17.54 30.17 -2.14
C LYS A 567 -17.14 31.05 -3.33
N ALA A 568 -17.91 32.08 -3.65
CA ALA A 568 -17.66 32.96 -4.81
C ALA A 568 -16.35 33.76 -4.73
N ALA A 569 -15.78 33.92 -3.53
CA ALA A 569 -14.55 34.66 -3.28
C ALA A 569 -13.32 33.75 -3.05
N LEU A 570 -13.48 32.42 -3.19
CA LEU A 570 -12.38 31.46 -2.95
C LEU A 570 -11.59 31.13 -4.22
N GLU A 571 -12.26 31.06 -5.37
CA GLU A 571 -11.65 30.69 -6.65
C GLU A 571 -11.08 31.94 -7.35
N GLY A 572 -9.79 31.90 -7.73
CA GLY A 572 -9.14 32.95 -8.52
C GLY A 572 -9.49 32.88 -10.01
N ASP A 573 -8.95 33.82 -10.79
CA ASP A 573 -9.14 33.87 -12.26
C ASP A 573 -8.60 32.62 -12.99
N GLU A 574 -7.67 31.89 -12.37
CA GLU A 574 -7.19 30.58 -12.83
C GLU A 574 -7.80 29.44 -11.98
N ASP A 575 -8.29 28.39 -12.65
CA ASP A 575 -8.94 27.19 -12.11
C ASP A 575 -8.14 26.44 -11.01
N SER A 576 -6.88 26.76 -10.73
CA SER A 576 -6.09 26.05 -9.71
C SER A 576 -5.58 26.94 -8.59
N SER A 577 -5.93 28.22 -8.58
CA SER A 577 -5.39 29.20 -7.64
C SER A 577 -6.45 29.73 -6.67
N LEU A 578 -6.07 29.88 -5.40
CA LEU A 578 -6.84 30.71 -4.47
C LEU A 578 -6.84 32.17 -4.95
N ALA A 579 -7.99 32.84 -4.81
CA ALA A 579 -8.13 34.25 -5.13
C ALA A 579 -7.08 35.11 -4.37
N SER A 580 -6.62 36.21 -4.98
CA SER A 580 -5.61 37.08 -4.40
C SER A 580 -6.02 37.64 -3.04
N ASP A 581 -7.30 37.97 -2.89
CA ASP A 581 -7.84 38.65 -1.72
C ASP A 581 -7.83 37.75 -0.48
N ILE A 582 -8.16 36.47 -0.62
CA ILE A 582 -8.08 35.48 0.47
C ILE A 582 -6.62 35.20 0.83
N ARG A 583 -5.72 35.04 -0.16
CA ARG A 583 -4.28 34.86 0.08
C ARG A 583 -3.69 36.03 0.85
N GLN A 584 -4.03 37.26 0.45
CA GLN A 584 -3.58 38.46 1.15
C GLN A 584 -4.13 38.53 2.58
N ALA A 585 -5.41 38.21 2.79
CA ALA A 585 -6.00 38.21 4.12
C ALA A 585 -5.37 37.15 5.04
N LEU A 586 -5.07 35.95 4.52
CA LEU A 586 -4.43 34.88 5.28
C LEU A 586 -2.96 35.19 5.59
N SER A 587 -2.19 35.72 4.65
CA SER A 587 -0.78 36.07 4.89
C SER A 587 -0.58 37.29 5.80
N ASP A 588 -1.53 38.23 5.86
CA ASP A 588 -1.41 39.43 6.70
C ASP A 588 -1.66 39.16 8.19
N LYS A 589 -0.59 39.12 8.98
CA LYS A 589 -0.65 38.91 10.44
C LYS A 589 -1.38 40.02 11.21
N LYS A 590 -1.62 41.20 10.62
CA LYS A 590 -2.46 42.26 11.24
C LYS A 590 -3.94 41.93 11.16
N GLN A 591 -4.34 41.11 10.18
CA GLN A 591 -5.68 40.58 10.07
C GLN A 591 -5.87 39.47 11.11
N GLN A 592 -6.35 39.84 12.30
CA GLN A 592 -6.40 38.94 13.45
C GLN A 592 -7.30 37.73 13.23
N VAL A 593 -8.44 37.92 12.57
CA VAL A 593 -9.42 36.86 12.30
C VAL A 593 -9.83 36.90 10.83
N VAL A 594 -9.70 35.74 10.18
CA VAL A 594 -10.20 35.47 8.82
C VAL A 594 -11.15 34.29 8.90
N GLY A 595 -12.38 34.46 8.43
CA GLY A 595 -13.37 33.40 8.29
C GLY A 595 -13.46 32.93 6.85
N VAL A 596 -13.57 31.62 6.64
CA VAL A 596 -13.78 31.00 5.33
C VAL A 596 -14.89 29.96 5.43
N VAL A 597 -15.86 30.04 4.52
CA VAL A 597 -16.98 29.10 4.43
C VAL A 597 -16.83 28.21 3.19
N ILE A 598 -16.80 26.90 3.40
CA ILE A 598 -16.72 25.87 2.36
C ILE A 598 -18.01 25.06 2.33
N ASN A 599 -18.74 25.10 1.21
CA ASN A 599 -20.03 24.41 1.05
C ASN A 599 -19.93 22.99 0.48
N ALA A 600 -18.73 22.40 0.48
CA ALA A 600 -18.46 21.15 -0.25
C ALA A 600 -19.33 19.97 0.21
N VAL A 601 -19.66 19.89 1.50
CA VAL A 601 -20.47 18.81 2.07
C VAL A 601 -21.94 19.00 1.71
N ASP A 602 -22.51 20.18 1.99
CA ASP A 602 -23.91 20.47 1.67
C ASP A 602 -24.22 20.38 0.16
N ASP A 603 -23.34 20.93 -0.70
CA ASP A 603 -23.44 20.81 -2.17
C ASP A 603 -23.47 19.34 -2.64
N HIS A 604 -22.91 18.41 -1.87
CA HIS A 604 -22.92 16.98 -2.18
C HIS A 604 -24.21 16.27 -1.72
N LEU A 605 -24.93 16.81 -0.73
CA LEU A 605 -26.21 16.25 -0.27
C LEU A 605 -27.30 16.38 -1.34
N ASP A 606 -27.23 17.45 -2.14
CA ASP A 606 -28.16 17.73 -3.24
C ASP A 606 -27.88 16.93 -4.53
N LYS A 607 -26.68 16.35 -4.66
CA LYS A 607 -26.26 15.60 -5.85
C LYS A 607 -26.72 14.13 -5.81
N GLY A 608 -26.62 13.44 -6.95
CA GLY A 608 -26.93 12.01 -7.02
C GLY A 608 -25.96 11.13 -6.22
N ASP A 609 -26.44 9.98 -5.74
CA ASP A 609 -25.74 9.00 -4.90
C ASP A 609 -24.79 8.07 -5.67
N GLN A 610 -24.44 8.41 -6.92
CA GLN A 610 -23.64 7.55 -7.81
C GLN A 610 -22.13 7.58 -7.53
N ILE A 611 -21.65 8.53 -6.71
CA ILE A 611 -20.23 8.73 -6.41
C ILE A 611 -19.97 8.47 -4.93
N ASP A 612 -18.97 7.64 -4.61
CA ASP A 612 -18.47 7.43 -3.25
C ASP A 612 -17.58 8.61 -2.84
N ALA A 613 -18.10 9.51 -2.00
CA ALA A 613 -17.37 10.69 -1.56
C ALA A 613 -16.27 10.33 -0.54
N VAL A 614 -15.08 10.89 -0.78
CA VAL A 614 -13.91 10.82 0.11
C VAL A 614 -13.62 12.23 0.62
N TRP A 615 -13.57 12.40 1.94
CA TRP A 615 -13.30 13.71 2.55
C TRP A 615 -11.87 13.79 3.08
N THR A 616 -10.99 14.39 2.29
CA THR A 616 -9.58 14.64 2.60
C THR A 616 -9.22 16.06 2.15
N MET A 617 -8.08 16.57 2.60
CA MET A 617 -7.53 17.86 2.19
C MET A 617 -7.43 17.99 0.66
N GLN A 618 -7.03 16.92 -0.02
CA GLN A 618 -6.85 16.90 -1.47
C GLN A 618 -8.16 16.81 -2.26
N HIS A 619 -9.20 16.17 -1.70
CA HIS A 619 -10.49 16.03 -2.39
C HIS A 619 -11.38 17.27 -2.24
N ILE A 620 -11.17 18.08 -1.19
CA ILE A 620 -11.78 19.40 -1.06
C ILE A 620 -10.84 20.43 -1.72
N ARG A 621 -11.06 20.72 -3.01
CA ARG A 621 -10.18 21.52 -3.90
C ARG A 621 -9.46 22.72 -3.24
N VAL A 622 -10.17 23.49 -2.41
CA VAL A 622 -9.64 24.73 -1.81
C VAL A 622 -8.95 24.52 -0.46
N LEU A 623 -9.11 23.36 0.17
CA LEU A 623 -8.74 23.15 1.57
C LEU A 623 -7.23 23.09 1.78
N GLU A 624 -6.51 22.29 0.97
CA GLU A 624 -5.05 22.20 1.07
C GLU A 624 -4.35 23.55 0.84
N PRO A 625 -4.67 24.33 -0.21
CA PRO A 625 -4.14 25.68 -0.36
C PRO A 625 -4.43 26.61 0.83
N ILE A 626 -5.67 26.59 1.37
CA ILE A 626 -6.05 27.43 2.52
C ILE A 626 -5.23 27.07 3.77
N LEU A 627 -5.07 25.77 4.04
CA LEU A 627 -4.29 25.31 5.18
C LEU A 627 -2.81 25.64 5.00
N SER A 628 -2.26 25.54 3.78
CA SER A 628 -0.86 25.93 3.51
C SER A 628 -0.61 27.40 3.84
N GLU A 629 -1.47 28.31 3.37
CA GLU A 629 -1.37 29.75 3.67
C GLU A 629 -1.54 30.04 5.17
N ALA A 630 -2.44 29.33 5.85
CA ALA A 630 -2.61 29.43 7.30
C ALA A 630 -1.36 28.96 8.06
N ALA A 631 -0.72 27.89 7.60
CA ALA A 631 0.50 27.36 8.19
C ALA A 631 1.67 28.33 8.02
N GLU A 632 1.88 28.89 6.83
CA GLU A 632 2.93 29.87 6.56
C GLU A 632 2.77 31.14 7.42
N ALA A 633 1.53 31.53 7.70
CA ALA A 633 1.22 32.68 8.53
C ALA A 633 1.20 32.38 10.05
N SER A 634 1.48 31.14 10.47
CA SER A 634 1.37 30.67 11.86
C SER A 634 -0.01 30.96 12.47
N ARG A 635 -1.09 30.66 11.71
CA ARG A 635 -2.46 30.84 12.18
C ARG A 635 -2.97 29.61 12.93
N LEU A 636 -3.70 29.84 14.02
CA LEU A 636 -4.54 28.82 14.62
C LEU A 636 -5.77 28.60 13.73
N VAL A 637 -6.04 27.36 13.33
CA VAL A 637 -7.20 27.02 12.50
C VAL A 637 -8.30 26.48 13.40
N VAL A 638 -9.43 27.20 13.50
CA VAL A 638 -10.64 26.69 14.15
C VAL A 638 -11.50 26.06 13.06
N LEU A 639 -11.44 24.73 12.96
CA LEU A 639 -12.24 23.93 12.02
C LEU A 639 -13.56 23.52 12.70
N LEU A 640 -14.69 23.89 12.11
CA LEU A 640 -16.01 23.52 12.64
C LEU A 640 -17.10 23.43 11.56
N SER A 641 -18.27 22.97 11.99
CA SER A 641 -19.50 22.98 11.18
C SER A 641 -20.54 23.92 11.76
N ASP A 642 -21.56 24.27 10.98
CA ASP A 642 -22.75 24.98 11.41
C ASP A 642 -23.90 24.02 11.81
N HIS A 643 -24.10 22.96 11.03
CA HIS A 643 -24.93 21.80 11.34
C HIS A 643 -24.31 20.52 10.75
N GLY A 644 -24.86 19.37 11.10
CA GLY A 644 -24.53 18.10 10.46
C GLY A 644 -25.61 17.64 9.48
N HIS A 645 -25.59 16.37 9.10
CA HIS A 645 -26.56 15.80 8.16
C HIS A 645 -26.74 14.31 8.41
N ILE A 646 -27.86 13.79 7.91
CA ILE A 646 -28.05 12.36 7.66
C ILE A 646 -27.95 12.06 6.17
N LEU A 647 -27.56 10.83 5.83
CA LEU A 647 -27.54 10.35 4.44
C LEU A 647 -28.81 9.56 4.15
N ASP A 648 -29.28 9.62 2.91
CA ASP A 648 -30.42 8.83 2.47
C ASP A 648 -30.09 7.33 2.51
N ARG A 649 -30.87 6.58 3.29
CA ARG A 649 -30.78 5.13 3.35
C ARG A 649 -32.17 4.54 3.43
N GLN A 650 -32.86 4.54 2.28
CA GLN A 650 -34.25 4.07 2.17
C GLN A 650 -35.19 4.87 3.09
N THR A 651 -35.00 6.20 3.13
CA THR A 651 -35.84 7.06 3.96
C THR A 651 -37.30 7.07 3.49
N HIS A 652 -38.22 7.09 4.45
CA HIS A 652 -39.65 7.23 4.23
C HIS A 652 -40.02 8.72 4.08
N GLY A 653 -40.68 9.04 2.97
CA GLY A 653 -41.18 10.39 2.72
C GLY A 653 -42.51 10.62 3.42
N LEU A 654 -42.60 11.71 4.16
CA LEU A 654 -43.83 12.26 4.73
C LEU A 654 -44.20 13.55 4.00
N ASP A 655 -45.50 13.87 3.99
CA ASP A 655 -46.01 15.09 3.37
C ASP A 655 -45.82 16.30 4.30
N ALA A 656 -44.85 17.15 3.97
CA ALA A 656 -44.70 18.50 4.50
C ALA A 656 -43.94 19.39 3.52
N GLN A 657 -44.18 20.71 3.56
CA GLN A 657 -43.60 21.68 2.62
C GLN A 657 -42.64 22.70 3.25
N ASP A 658 -42.46 22.70 4.58
CA ASP A 658 -41.63 23.69 5.27
C ASP A 658 -40.12 23.49 5.03
N GLY A 659 -39.61 22.29 5.34
CA GLY A 659 -38.23 21.89 5.10
C GLY A 659 -38.09 20.39 5.01
N LEU A 660 -36.92 19.88 4.60
CA LEU A 660 -36.73 18.45 4.31
C LEU A 660 -36.69 17.57 5.58
N ARG A 661 -36.43 18.16 6.74
CA ARG A 661 -36.45 17.49 8.05
C ARG A 661 -37.05 18.34 9.16
N TRP A 662 -37.93 19.27 8.83
CA TRP A 662 -38.70 20.00 9.82
C TRP A 662 -40.02 20.50 9.24
N ARG A 663 -41.02 20.68 10.10
CA ARG A 663 -42.30 21.29 9.77
C ARG A 663 -42.86 22.13 10.90
N ARG A 664 -43.71 23.10 10.56
CA ARG A 664 -44.40 23.91 11.57
C ARG A 664 -45.53 23.08 12.22
N PRO A 665 -45.80 23.27 13.53
CA PRO A 665 -47.03 22.75 14.13
C PRO A 665 -48.25 23.41 13.48
N ASN A 666 -49.03 22.63 12.73
CA ASN A 666 -50.19 23.10 11.96
C ASN A 666 -51.51 22.41 12.39
N GLY A 667 -51.50 21.70 13.53
CA GLY A 667 -52.63 20.93 14.03
C GLY A 667 -52.72 19.48 13.51
N SER A 668 -51.88 19.09 12.53
CA SER A 668 -51.72 17.68 12.15
C SER A 668 -51.03 16.89 13.27
N PRO A 669 -51.39 15.60 13.48
CA PRO A 669 -50.76 14.78 14.51
C PRO A 669 -49.25 14.63 14.30
N ILE A 670 -48.53 14.41 15.39
CA ILE A 670 -47.10 14.06 15.38
C ILE A 670 -47.00 12.59 14.98
N ASN A 671 -46.25 12.29 13.92
CA ASN A 671 -46.03 10.93 13.44
C ASN A 671 -45.01 10.20 14.30
N GLN A 672 -45.00 8.86 14.24
CA GLN A 672 -43.93 8.08 14.84
C GLN A 672 -42.59 8.46 14.18
N GLY A 673 -41.57 8.75 14.99
CA GLY A 673 -40.26 9.22 14.51
C GLY A 673 -40.13 10.76 14.47
N GLU A 674 -41.21 11.50 14.73
CA GLU A 674 -41.22 12.95 14.92
C GLU A 674 -41.32 13.32 16.42
N ILE A 675 -40.87 14.53 16.75
CA ILE A 675 -41.06 15.16 18.06
C ILE A 675 -41.35 16.65 17.88
N GLU A 676 -42.25 17.21 18.69
CA GLU A 676 -42.46 18.65 18.80
C GLU A 676 -41.54 19.23 19.88
N ILE A 677 -40.80 20.27 19.53
CA ILE A 677 -39.91 20.98 20.44
C ILE A 677 -40.39 22.43 20.57
N SER A 678 -40.56 22.88 21.80
CA SER A 678 -40.73 24.28 22.16
C SER A 678 -39.42 24.78 22.76
N SER A 679 -38.76 25.74 22.12
CA SER A 679 -37.45 26.24 22.55
C SER A 679 -37.21 27.66 22.07
N PRO A 680 -36.54 28.53 22.85
CA PRO A 680 -36.07 29.82 22.35
C PRO A 680 -35.05 29.69 21.21
N ARG A 681 -34.42 28.51 21.05
CA ARG A 681 -33.48 28.20 19.96
C ARG A 681 -34.17 27.61 18.73
N ALA A 682 -35.50 27.46 18.75
CA ALA A 682 -36.30 27.23 17.56
C ALA A 682 -36.57 28.59 16.88
N VAL A 683 -35.77 28.89 15.85
CA VAL A 683 -35.78 30.17 15.12
C VAL A 683 -36.95 30.20 14.12
N LEU A 684 -38.15 30.08 14.66
CA LEU A 684 -39.44 30.15 13.98
C LEU A 684 -40.40 31.02 14.80
N GLU A 685 -41.44 31.52 14.14
CA GLU A 685 -42.50 32.25 14.82
C GLU A 685 -43.15 31.39 15.92
N GLY A 686 -43.16 31.91 17.15
CA GLY A 686 -43.71 31.20 18.31
C GLY A 686 -42.79 30.15 18.95
N GLY A 687 -41.54 29.98 18.48
CA GLY A 687 -40.54 29.13 19.14
C GLY A 687 -40.89 27.64 19.19
N ARG A 688 -41.73 27.16 18.27
CA ARG A 688 -42.18 25.76 18.19
C ARG A 688 -41.88 25.16 16.84
N ILE A 689 -41.45 23.89 16.84
CA ILE A 689 -41.07 23.16 15.63
C ILE A 689 -41.36 21.67 15.78
N ILE A 690 -41.74 21.00 14.69
CA ILE A 690 -41.79 19.54 14.62
C ILE A 690 -40.63 19.06 13.77
N VAL A 691 -39.84 18.14 14.31
CA VAL A 691 -38.63 17.62 13.67
C VAL A 691 -38.57 16.10 13.82
N PRO A 692 -38.04 15.37 12.83
CA PRO A 692 -37.73 13.96 13.00
C PRO A 692 -36.54 13.79 13.96
N TRP A 693 -36.72 12.96 14.98
CA TRP A 693 -35.60 12.35 15.71
C TRP A 693 -35.12 11.08 14.99
N SER A 694 -35.96 10.47 14.15
CA SER A 694 -35.58 9.29 13.36
C SER A 694 -34.78 9.68 12.12
N GLU A 695 -33.67 8.99 11.85
CA GLU A 695 -32.90 9.18 10.61
C GLU A 695 -33.58 8.53 9.39
N LYS A 696 -34.68 7.79 9.60
CA LYS A 696 -35.44 7.11 8.54
C LYS A 696 -36.53 7.95 7.91
N LEU A 697 -36.81 9.15 8.42
CA LEU A 697 -37.86 10.03 7.88
C LEU A 697 -37.29 11.16 7.05
N ARG A 698 -38.05 11.67 6.09
CA ARG A 698 -37.78 12.94 5.41
C ARG A 698 -39.10 13.57 4.96
N TYR A 699 -39.05 14.84 4.63
CA TYR A 699 -40.08 15.53 3.88
C TYR A 699 -39.56 15.88 2.49
N GLY A 700 -40.44 15.92 1.50
CA GLY A 700 -40.08 16.28 0.12
C GLY A 700 -39.34 15.18 -0.66
N PRO A 701 -38.72 15.53 -1.81
CA PRO A 701 -38.16 14.56 -2.76
C PRO A 701 -36.89 13.88 -2.23
N LYS A 702 -36.57 12.72 -2.82
CA LYS A 702 -35.34 11.99 -2.48
C LYS A 702 -34.10 12.79 -2.91
N LYS A 703 -33.16 12.96 -1.99
CA LYS A 703 -31.80 13.51 -2.18
C LYS A 703 -30.74 12.51 -1.68
N ASN A 704 -29.45 12.81 -1.79
CA ASN A 704 -28.39 11.96 -1.24
C ASN A 704 -28.27 12.11 0.29
N GLY A 705 -28.64 13.25 0.84
CA GLY A 705 -28.76 13.47 2.28
C GLY A 705 -29.67 14.64 2.63
N TYR A 706 -29.85 14.84 3.93
CA TYR A 706 -30.82 15.79 4.46
C TYR A 706 -30.34 16.34 5.81
N HIS A 707 -30.81 17.53 6.15
CA HIS A 707 -30.55 18.21 7.42
C HIS A 707 -31.81 18.99 7.86
N GLY A 708 -31.85 19.47 9.10
CA GLY A 708 -32.97 20.23 9.68
C GLY A 708 -33.70 19.55 10.85
N GLY A 709 -33.40 18.27 11.12
CA GLY A 709 -34.00 17.46 12.18
C GLY A 709 -33.29 17.55 13.54
N ALA A 710 -33.70 16.68 14.47
CA ALA A 710 -33.17 16.60 15.83
C ALA A 710 -32.45 15.26 16.12
N THR A 711 -31.69 14.78 15.14
CA THR A 711 -30.74 13.69 15.36
C THR A 711 -29.40 14.24 15.87
N PRO A 712 -28.59 13.46 16.61
CA PRO A 712 -27.25 13.90 16.99
C PRO A 712 -26.34 14.13 15.77
N GLN A 713 -26.57 13.40 14.67
CA GLN A 713 -25.90 13.53 13.37
C GLN A 713 -26.06 14.94 12.78
N GLU A 714 -27.21 15.59 13.05
CA GLU A 714 -27.56 16.91 12.52
C GLU A 714 -27.28 18.03 13.52
N MET A 715 -27.56 17.80 14.82
CA MET A 715 -27.48 18.86 15.82
C MET A 715 -26.12 19.00 16.49
N LEU A 716 -25.34 17.92 16.59
CA LEU A 716 -24.01 17.98 17.20
C LEU A 716 -22.98 18.26 16.12
N ILE A 717 -22.26 19.37 16.27
CA ILE A 717 -21.25 19.82 15.32
C ILE A 717 -19.85 19.68 15.94
N PRO A 718 -18.87 19.17 15.18
CA PRO A 718 -17.50 19.06 15.66
C PRO A 718 -16.83 20.44 15.68
N ILE A 719 -15.97 20.66 16.67
CA ILE A 719 -15.12 21.84 16.79
C ILE A 719 -13.70 21.37 17.09
N SER A 720 -12.75 21.80 16.28
CA SER A 720 -11.33 21.44 16.38
C SER A 720 -10.46 22.66 16.26
N ILE A 721 -9.41 22.73 17.07
CA ILE A 721 -8.37 23.76 16.97
C ILE A 721 -7.13 23.05 16.43
N LEU A 722 -6.66 23.44 15.25
CA LEU A 722 -5.53 22.83 14.58
C LEU A 722 -4.36 23.81 14.55
N TRP A 723 -3.17 23.26 14.75
CA TRP A 723 -1.92 24.01 14.78
C TRP A 723 -0.84 23.31 13.93
N PRO A 724 -0.05 24.06 13.14
CA PRO A 724 0.89 23.48 12.18
C PRO A 724 2.31 23.30 12.75
N GLU A 725 2.61 23.82 13.94
CA GLU A 725 3.96 23.81 14.52
C GLU A 725 4.04 22.91 15.77
N LEU A 726 5.24 22.40 16.06
CA LEU A 726 5.46 21.58 17.27
C LEU A 726 5.42 22.42 18.56
N GLN A 727 5.77 23.70 18.48
CA GLN A 727 5.72 24.60 19.63
C GLN A 727 4.29 25.11 19.81
N VAL A 728 3.59 24.58 20.80
CA VAL A 728 2.19 24.92 21.10
C VAL A 728 2.11 26.31 21.77
N PRO A 729 1.15 27.17 21.38
CA PRO A 729 0.92 28.45 22.05
C PRO A 729 0.51 28.30 23.52
N GLU A 730 0.74 29.34 24.33
CA GLU A 730 0.41 29.35 25.76
C GLU A 730 -1.09 29.10 26.02
N ASP A 731 -1.38 28.35 27.09
CA ASP A 731 -2.72 27.87 27.49
C ASP A 731 -3.43 26.94 26.49
N LEU A 732 -2.73 26.47 25.47
CA LEU A 732 -3.17 25.37 24.61
C LEU A 732 -2.34 24.12 24.88
N VAL A 733 -2.98 22.96 24.78
CA VAL A 733 -2.37 21.65 24.99
C VAL A 733 -2.79 20.74 23.85
N GLU A 734 -1.84 19.96 23.33
CA GLU A 734 -2.11 18.93 22.33
C GLU A 734 -3.15 17.93 22.88
N LEU A 735 -4.21 17.71 22.11
CA LEU A 735 -5.19 16.69 22.42
C LEU A 735 -4.64 15.31 22.08
N PRO A 736 -4.77 14.32 22.97
CA PRO A 736 -4.43 12.96 22.62
C PRO A 736 -5.32 12.48 21.47
N VAL A 737 -4.77 11.58 20.66
CA VAL A 737 -5.54 10.85 19.63
C VAL A 737 -6.57 9.97 20.33
N ASP A 738 -7.76 10.52 20.53
CA ASP A 738 -8.87 9.89 21.24
C ASP A 738 -9.65 8.98 20.29
N LEU A 739 -9.15 7.75 20.14
CA LEU A 739 -9.80 6.67 19.39
C LEU A 739 -10.51 5.72 20.36
N PRO A 740 -11.77 5.34 20.10
CA PRO A 740 -12.44 4.32 20.88
C PRO A 740 -11.66 3.00 20.89
N MET A 741 -11.73 2.27 22.00
CA MET A 741 -11.05 0.98 22.14
C MET A 741 -11.41 -0.02 21.04
N TRP A 742 -12.64 0.03 20.52
CA TRP A 742 -13.13 -0.82 19.42
C TRP A 742 -12.70 -0.35 18.03
N TRP A 743 -12.19 0.89 17.90
CA TRP A 743 -11.72 1.46 16.64
C TRP A 743 -10.35 0.90 16.23
N ILE A 744 -9.55 0.56 17.23
CA ILE A 744 -8.26 -0.10 17.05
C ILE A 744 -8.52 -1.61 17.06
N GLU A 745 -7.93 -2.32 16.10
CA GLU A 745 -8.08 -3.78 16.06
C GLU A 745 -7.61 -4.37 17.40
N PRO A 746 -8.40 -5.27 18.02
CA PRO A 746 -8.02 -5.84 19.29
C PRO A 746 -6.70 -6.60 19.12
N THR A 747 -5.65 -6.10 19.76
CA THR A 747 -4.57 -6.94 20.25
C THR A 747 -5.20 -8.10 21.02
N VAL A 748 -4.70 -9.30 20.70
CA VAL A 748 -5.06 -10.59 21.26
C VAL A 748 -5.47 -10.50 22.74
N SER A 749 -6.68 -11.00 23.00
CA SER A 749 -7.23 -11.35 24.31
C SER A 749 -7.26 -10.26 25.40
N ARG A 750 -8.47 -9.78 25.71
CA ARG A 750 -8.80 -9.38 27.07
C ARG A 750 -8.50 -10.57 27.98
N SER A 751 -7.41 -10.55 28.74
CA SER A 751 -7.26 -11.45 29.88
C SER A 751 -8.43 -11.14 30.82
N GLY A 752 -9.44 -12.00 30.80
CA GLY A 752 -10.53 -11.92 31.75
C GLY A 752 -9.92 -11.90 33.15
N VAL A 753 -10.22 -10.86 33.92
CA VAL A 753 -9.94 -10.82 35.35
C VAL A 753 -10.61 -12.05 35.92
N THR A 754 -9.81 -13.08 36.17
CA THR A 754 -10.27 -14.27 36.86
C THR A 754 -10.53 -13.80 38.27
N VAL A 755 -11.80 -13.65 38.63
CA VAL A 755 -12.19 -13.50 40.02
C VAL A 755 -11.77 -14.79 40.71
N VAL A 756 -10.56 -14.78 41.27
CA VAL A 756 -10.08 -15.86 42.14
C VAL A 756 -11.01 -15.83 43.36
N LYS A 757 -11.93 -16.79 43.41
CA LYS A 757 -12.60 -17.16 44.67
C LYS A 757 -11.49 -17.51 45.67
N GLN A 758 -11.29 -16.66 46.67
CA GLN A 758 -10.40 -16.93 47.79
C GLN A 758 -10.84 -18.23 48.47
N SER A 759 -9.99 -19.25 48.39
CA SER A 759 -9.98 -20.34 49.36
C SER A 759 -9.35 -19.82 50.66
N LEU A 760 -10.02 -20.10 51.78
CA LEU A 760 -9.61 -19.74 53.13
C LEU A 760 -8.20 -20.27 53.46
N PRO A 761 -7.30 -19.44 54.05
CA PRO A 761 -5.97 -19.89 54.43
C PRO A 761 -5.97 -20.55 55.82
N SER A 762 -5.30 -21.71 55.90
CA SER A 762 -4.82 -22.34 57.13
C SER A 762 -3.70 -21.50 57.76
N ALA A 763 -3.68 -21.48 59.09
CA ALA A 763 -2.86 -20.62 59.94
C ALA A 763 -1.36 -21.00 60.02
N LYS A 764 -0.50 -19.96 60.00
CA LYS A 764 0.56 -19.60 60.97
C LYS A 764 1.80 -19.00 60.27
N GLU A 765 1.99 -17.69 60.43
CA GLU A 765 3.14 -17.08 61.11
C GLU A 765 2.94 -15.56 61.19
N ILE A 766 3.13 -14.99 62.38
CA ILE A 766 2.99 -13.55 62.63
C ILE A 766 4.33 -12.90 62.26
N ALA A 767 4.37 -12.14 61.17
CA ALA A 767 5.43 -11.19 60.87
C ALA A 767 4.88 -9.76 61.05
N GLN A 768 5.63 -8.93 61.75
CA GLN A 768 5.30 -7.53 62.07
C GLN A 768 5.20 -6.66 60.80
N PRO A 769 4.40 -5.56 60.82
CA PRO A 769 4.30 -4.65 59.68
C PRO A 769 5.62 -3.87 59.45
N PRO A 770 5.99 -3.60 58.18
CA PRO A 770 7.22 -2.90 57.84
C PRO A 770 7.17 -1.43 58.26
N THR A 771 8.34 -0.87 58.58
CA THR A 771 8.51 0.56 58.94
C THR A 771 8.98 1.37 57.74
N LEU A 772 8.84 2.70 57.82
CA LEU A 772 9.03 3.70 56.74
C LEU A 772 10.44 3.75 56.09
N PHE A 773 11.35 2.82 56.39
CA PHE A 773 12.74 2.79 55.90
C PHE A 773 13.14 1.48 55.19
N ASP A 774 12.19 0.60 54.87
CA ASP A 774 12.48 -0.59 54.07
C ASP A 774 12.53 -0.27 52.57
N GLU A 775 13.67 -0.52 51.92
CA GLU A 775 13.85 -0.34 50.47
C GLU A 775 12.94 -1.31 49.66
N PRO A 776 12.35 -0.85 48.54
CA PRO A 776 11.46 -1.68 47.75
C PRO A 776 12.23 -2.80 47.05
N LYS A 777 11.94 -4.05 47.43
CA LYS A 777 12.32 -5.23 46.64
C LYS A 777 11.59 -5.18 45.30
N ALA A 778 12.37 -5.11 44.22
CA ALA A 778 11.88 -5.19 42.86
C ALA A 778 11.04 -6.47 42.65
N VAL A 779 9.79 -6.28 42.25
CA VAL A 779 8.95 -7.35 41.71
C VAL A 779 9.48 -7.71 40.32
N PRO A 780 9.64 -9.00 39.96
CA PRO A 780 10.07 -9.36 38.61
C PRO A 780 9.00 -8.87 37.62
N SER A 781 9.40 -7.96 36.73
CA SER A 781 8.60 -7.60 35.56
C SER A 781 8.42 -8.86 34.71
N SER A 782 7.16 -9.24 34.47
CA SER A 782 6.79 -10.27 33.52
C SER A 782 7.46 -9.99 32.18
N ALA A 783 8.40 -10.85 31.77
CA ALA A 783 9.08 -10.71 30.49
C ALA A 783 8.04 -10.80 29.36
N THR A 784 7.83 -9.68 28.67
CA THR A 784 7.10 -9.66 27.40
C THR A 784 7.81 -10.61 26.44
N LEU A 785 7.11 -11.64 25.95
CA LEU A 785 7.65 -12.52 24.91
C LEU A 785 7.95 -11.66 23.68
N LEU A 786 9.22 -11.66 23.25
CA LEU A 786 9.64 -10.97 22.03
C LEU A 786 9.07 -11.67 20.81
N GLU A 787 8.63 -10.88 19.84
CA GLU A 787 8.19 -11.40 18.55
C GLU A 787 9.36 -12.13 17.83
N PRO A 788 9.10 -13.27 17.17
CA PRO A 788 10.16 -14.13 16.62
C PRO A 788 11.08 -13.43 15.62
N TRP A 789 10.54 -12.47 14.84
CA TRP A 789 11.31 -11.74 13.83
C TRP A 789 12.30 -10.73 14.47
N ILE A 790 11.93 -10.10 15.59
CA ILE A 790 12.80 -9.18 16.33
C ILE A 790 13.99 -9.97 16.88
N THR A 791 13.71 -11.15 17.43
CA THR A 791 14.75 -12.07 17.91
C THR A 791 15.65 -12.54 16.77
N ALA A 792 15.08 -12.93 15.63
CA ALA A 792 15.85 -13.35 14.44
C ALA A 792 16.72 -12.22 13.85
N LEU A 793 16.23 -10.98 13.85
CA LEU A 793 16.97 -9.80 13.41
C LEU A 793 18.20 -9.56 14.29
N LEU A 794 18.00 -9.51 15.61
CA LEU A 794 19.07 -9.26 16.59
C LEU A 794 20.13 -10.38 16.59
N GLN A 795 19.75 -11.60 16.22
CA GLN A 795 20.65 -12.76 16.09
C GLN A 795 21.27 -12.91 14.69
N SER A 796 20.91 -12.08 13.71
CA SER A 796 21.39 -12.25 12.32
C SER A 796 22.84 -11.82 12.13
N ASP A 797 23.58 -12.58 11.31
CA ASP A 797 24.98 -12.27 10.94
C ASP A 797 25.10 -10.90 10.26
N VAL A 798 24.08 -10.51 9.47
CA VAL A 798 24.03 -9.21 8.79
C VAL A 798 23.95 -8.06 9.80
N TYR A 799 23.08 -8.16 10.82
CA TYR A 799 23.00 -7.16 11.89
C TYR A 799 24.30 -7.08 12.69
N ALA A 800 24.93 -8.22 12.99
CA ALA A 800 26.22 -8.26 13.69
C ALA A 800 27.34 -7.57 12.90
N ILE A 801 27.35 -7.67 11.56
CA ILE A 801 28.28 -6.96 10.68
C ILE A 801 27.97 -5.46 10.66
N GLN A 802 26.70 -5.07 10.48
CA GLN A 802 26.30 -3.65 10.46
C GLN A 802 26.58 -2.93 11.79
N LYS A 803 26.34 -3.59 12.93
CA LYS A 803 26.64 -3.09 14.27
C LYS A 803 28.11 -2.72 14.46
N LYS A 804 29.03 -3.38 13.75
CA LYS A 804 30.48 -3.08 13.79
C LYS A 804 30.87 -1.87 12.94
N LEU A 805 30.05 -1.50 11.96
CA LEU A 805 30.32 -0.39 11.01
C LEU A 805 29.84 0.98 11.53
N VAL A 806 28.94 1.02 12.51
CA VAL A 806 28.40 2.29 13.06
C VAL A 806 29.35 2.90 14.11
N GLY A 807 29.88 4.09 13.82
CA GLY A 807 30.78 4.85 14.71
C GLY A 807 30.08 5.80 15.71
N ARG A 808 30.82 6.15 16.77
CA ARG A 808 30.64 7.12 17.89
C ARG A 808 29.28 7.31 18.60
N VAL A 809 28.13 6.94 18.05
CA VAL A 809 26.84 6.95 18.77
C VAL A 809 26.21 5.57 18.61
N ARG A 810 26.35 4.73 19.64
CA ARG A 810 25.74 3.39 19.69
C ARG A 810 24.39 3.48 20.39
N ILE A 811 23.33 3.05 19.71
CA ILE A 811 22.04 2.79 20.36
C ILE A 811 22.19 1.49 21.14
N ASP A 812 21.79 1.50 22.42
CA ASP A 812 21.82 0.29 23.24
C ASP A 812 20.84 -0.77 22.68
N GLU A 813 21.25 -2.04 22.70
CA GLU A 813 20.45 -3.14 22.14
C GLU A 813 19.11 -3.31 22.86
N THR A 814 19.06 -2.99 24.16
CA THR A 814 17.81 -3.00 24.94
C THR A 814 16.85 -1.87 24.52
N ILE A 815 17.39 -0.70 24.15
CA ILE A 815 16.61 0.43 23.62
C ILE A 815 16.10 0.09 22.22
N LEU A 816 16.95 -0.48 21.36
CA LEU A 816 16.54 -0.92 20.03
C LEU A 816 15.45 -2.01 20.11
N GLN A 817 15.60 -2.96 21.02
CA GLN A 817 14.59 -4.00 21.25
C GLN A 817 13.26 -3.41 21.72
N ARG A 818 13.29 -2.46 22.67
CA ARG A 818 12.08 -1.73 23.13
C ARG A 818 11.43 -0.94 22.01
N LEU A 819 12.22 -0.22 21.23
CA LEU A 819 11.78 0.52 20.05
C LEU A 819 11.07 -0.39 19.06
N LEU A 820 11.72 -1.50 18.65
CA LEU A 820 11.18 -2.44 17.68
C LEU A 820 9.91 -3.12 18.20
N THR A 821 9.89 -3.49 19.49
CA THR A 821 8.69 -4.07 20.12
C THR A 821 7.54 -3.07 20.16
N THR A 822 7.83 -1.79 20.46
CA THR A 822 6.82 -0.74 20.50
C THR A 822 6.29 -0.43 19.11
N LEU A 823 7.16 -0.34 18.10
CA LEU A 823 6.78 -0.16 16.69
C LEU A 823 5.93 -1.33 16.18
N ASP A 824 6.32 -2.56 16.48
CA ASP A 824 5.60 -3.75 16.05
C ASP A 824 4.22 -3.84 16.70
N SER A 825 4.13 -3.58 18.00
CA SER A 825 2.84 -3.52 18.71
C SER A 825 1.89 -2.44 18.17
N ARG A 826 2.43 -1.45 17.45
CA ARG A 826 1.68 -0.34 16.84
C ARG A 826 1.67 -0.39 15.31
N ARG A 827 1.99 -1.54 14.72
CA ARG A 827 1.95 -1.80 13.26
C ARG A 827 2.77 -0.80 12.44
N GLY A 828 3.95 -0.45 12.94
CA GLY A 828 4.93 0.34 12.21
C GLY A 828 4.78 1.86 12.34
N SER A 829 3.89 2.37 13.19
CA SER A 829 3.82 3.80 13.49
C SER A 829 4.02 4.10 14.98
N ILE A 830 4.80 5.14 15.28
CA ILE A 830 5.02 5.62 16.65
C ILE A 830 5.09 7.15 16.63
N THR A 831 4.43 7.80 17.57
CA THR A 831 4.49 9.26 17.73
C THR A 831 5.79 9.66 18.41
N THR A 832 6.30 10.87 18.15
CA THR A 832 7.54 11.38 18.76
C THR A 832 7.54 11.33 20.31
N PRO A 833 6.43 11.59 21.03
CA PRO A 833 6.39 11.41 22.48
C PRO A 833 6.42 9.94 22.91
N ALA A 834 5.76 9.04 22.17
CA ALA A 834 5.80 7.61 22.46
C ALA A 834 7.20 7.02 22.17
N LEU A 835 7.89 7.55 21.15
CA LEU A 835 9.27 7.28 20.85
C LEU A 835 10.21 7.78 21.97
N ALA A 836 9.94 8.95 22.54
CA ALA A 836 10.72 9.49 23.67
C ALA A 836 10.49 8.72 24.99
N SER A 837 9.35 8.03 25.13
CA SER A 837 9.03 7.21 26.31
C SER A 837 9.51 5.75 26.23
N ALA A 838 9.84 5.26 25.03
CA ALA A 838 10.33 3.90 24.77
C ALA A 838 11.84 3.81 24.95
#